data_AF-A0A8H2WDS5-F1
#
_entry.id   AF-A0A8H2WDS5-F1
#
_cell.length_a   1.000
_cell.length_b   1.000
_cell.length_c   1.000
_cell.angle_alpha   90.00
_cell.angle_beta   90.00
_cell.angle_gamma   90.00
#
_symmetry.space_group_name_H-M   'P 1'
#
loop_
_entity.id
_entity.type
_entity.pdbx_description
1 polymer ?
#
loop_
_entity_poly.entity_id
_entity_poly.type
_entity_poly.pdbx_seq_one_letter_code
_entity_poly.pdbx_strand_id
1 'polypeptide(L)'
;MSRRRSSLFLHINSAPSPNVNPTLWEHRLRQRRPISRNPFEESAPNGDYGNTVINSSPVIESEPIKFEDAKTGGAHEESVKLKSNWDLEWGEQVPSWLNLFFDLAWTATFSSLTSNNRFREPWDSVSYIAFFVTAWWLWVSQVAYNVDFYTDDWFHLIFTFLQLLVFGALAATTRGYDVRNYILQSPGSSELEIYDITTISPERYSAERLTKISLRVITFVAALSRIFLLIQHVRVVIYAKVTAKANRLPRQLFIVPVALIISTGLFATAFLTTLAEKGREPNGAKIKYACWGSAVLVEMVAHIIRFQLDLNRGIRLRSHGSVSGRLSDITTIILGEGMNAIAGTFYAIEQAPGISVPTGSSVICCGVIVFFLTYLYFEGAAPLKSVRRRAAWIMMHLPWLLSVKNQLLLVNFLGSVDYIMSGISKSIEIQDGAQLNATMRPLLLQAGLSFDREYSRLHDMISSNFSQYNSLSNETITAFTEEITQVWYLKIQLSATLNTYLTYMENDTIPETTYSIIRRYQTDYNFTLEDLKTAMTTNPPQLPRFGQIQEALVEPSIGNARYIMAMCGTTFIFLASLNIIQAWPRDRFHWASVLSRYTMGICMVLLLFLNLGPVQSYVGWNDQQLSRRAGVFKWIDATCVLPTLALAYAIQFIIDTALVYAAVWHSRKSSTEAT
;
A
#
# COMPACT_ATOMS: atom_id res chain seq x y z
N MET A 1 -25.88 -60.35 15.90
CA MET A 1 -25.66 -58.91 15.61
C MET A 1 -25.46 -58.16 16.92
N SER A 2 -24.21 -57.87 17.29
CA SER A 2 -23.85 -57.12 18.51
C SER A 2 -23.30 -55.76 18.08
N ARG A 3 -23.99 -54.69 18.48
CA ARG A 3 -23.68 -53.30 18.14
C ARG A 3 -22.51 -52.85 19.04
N ARG A 4 -21.27 -52.88 18.52
CA ARG A 4 -20.11 -52.25 19.18
C ARG A 4 -20.40 -50.76 19.36
N ARG A 5 -20.71 -50.33 20.59
CA ARG A 5 -20.71 -48.92 20.96
C ARG A 5 -19.24 -48.48 21.06
N SER A 6 -18.88 -47.50 20.24
CA SER A 6 -17.59 -46.82 20.27
C SER A 6 -17.30 -46.26 21.67
N SER A 7 -16.13 -46.59 22.21
CA SER A 7 -15.64 -46.15 23.54
C SER A 7 -15.26 -44.67 23.60
N LEU A 8 -15.35 -43.94 22.48
CA LEU A 8 -14.94 -42.53 22.38
C LEU A 8 -15.88 -41.54 23.11
N PHE A 9 -17.08 -41.99 23.52
CA PHE A 9 -18.07 -41.13 24.19
C PHE A 9 -18.32 -41.48 25.67
N LEU A 10 -17.64 -42.48 26.24
CA LEU A 10 -17.86 -42.92 27.63
C LEU A 10 -17.24 -41.99 28.69
N HIS A 11 -16.35 -41.05 28.31
CA HIS A 11 -15.73 -40.09 29.22
C HIS A 11 -16.44 -38.72 29.30
N ILE A 12 -17.62 -38.56 28.71
CA ILE A 12 -18.30 -37.24 28.59
C ILE A 12 -19.30 -36.96 29.74
N ASN A 13 -19.47 -37.87 30.70
CA ASN A 13 -20.51 -37.72 31.74
C ASN A 13 -20.02 -37.28 33.13
N SER A 14 -18.71 -37.12 33.36
CA SER A 14 -18.25 -36.50 34.61
C SER A 14 -18.24 -34.98 34.44
N ALA A 15 -18.95 -34.28 35.33
CA ALA A 15 -18.79 -32.84 35.46
C ALA A 15 -17.29 -32.53 35.66
N PRO A 16 -16.72 -31.54 34.98
CA PRO A 16 -15.30 -31.23 35.05
C PRO A 16 -14.96 -30.83 36.49
N SER A 17 -14.40 -31.78 37.23
CA SER A 17 -13.86 -31.56 38.55
C SER A 17 -12.46 -30.96 38.41
N PRO A 18 -12.12 -29.85 39.09
CA PRO A 18 -10.78 -29.28 39.08
C PRO A 18 -9.70 -30.28 39.53
N ASN A 19 -10.10 -31.33 40.25
CA ASN A 19 -9.21 -32.37 40.77
C ASN A 19 -8.97 -33.52 39.76
N VAL A 20 -9.77 -33.63 38.70
CA VAL A 20 -9.73 -34.76 37.75
C VAL A 20 -9.03 -34.37 36.44
N ASN A 21 -9.27 -33.15 35.94
CA ASN A 21 -8.63 -32.62 34.74
C ASN A 21 -8.29 -31.14 34.94
N PRO A 22 -7.24 -30.82 35.74
CA PRO A 22 -6.90 -29.43 36.08
C PRO A 22 -6.62 -28.58 34.84
N THR A 23 -5.97 -29.16 33.83
CA THR A 23 -5.67 -28.49 32.55
C THR A 23 -6.92 -28.13 31.75
N LEU A 24 -7.94 -29.01 31.72
CA LEU A 24 -9.20 -28.77 31.02
C LEU A 24 -10.07 -27.74 31.76
N TRP A 25 -10.08 -27.80 33.10
CA TRP A 25 -10.74 -26.83 33.95
C TRP A 25 -10.13 -25.43 33.79
N GLU A 26 -8.79 -25.33 33.84
CA GLU A 26 -8.05 -24.11 33.58
C GLU A 26 -8.28 -23.58 32.16
N HIS A 27 -8.29 -24.46 31.15
CA HIS A 27 -8.61 -24.07 29.79
C HIS A 27 -10.04 -23.51 29.67
N ARG A 28 -11.03 -24.12 30.34
CA ARG A 28 -12.41 -23.62 30.35
C ARG A 28 -12.56 -22.32 31.13
N LEU A 29 -11.82 -22.15 32.23
CA LEU A 29 -11.76 -20.88 32.97
C LEU A 29 -11.11 -19.77 32.14
N ARG A 30 -10.06 -20.09 31.36
CA ARG A 30 -9.45 -19.16 30.40
C ARG A 30 -10.38 -18.84 29.23
N GLN A 31 -11.17 -19.81 28.75
CA GLN A 31 -12.20 -19.58 27.73
C GLN A 31 -13.37 -18.72 28.26
N ARG A 32 -13.65 -18.78 29.56
CA ARG A 32 -14.67 -17.94 30.20
C ARG A 32 -14.15 -16.51 30.35
N ARG A 33 -14.31 -15.72 29.30
CA ARG A 33 -14.02 -14.28 29.34
C ARG A 33 -15.06 -13.57 30.20
N PRO A 34 -14.65 -12.73 31.16
CA PRO A 34 -15.59 -11.88 31.87
C PRO A 34 -16.17 -10.81 30.93
N ILE A 35 -17.29 -10.22 31.33
CA ILE A 35 -17.96 -9.17 30.56
C ILE A 35 -17.10 -7.91 30.51
N SER A 36 -16.51 -7.51 31.65
CA SER A 36 -15.59 -6.38 31.75
C SER A 36 -14.62 -6.58 32.93
N ARG A 37 -13.34 -6.25 32.74
CA ARG A 37 -12.30 -6.30 33.78
C ARG A 37 -11.74 -4.91 34.12
N ASN A 38 -11.18 -4.74 35.31
CA ASN A 38 -10.51 -3.50 35.67
C ASN A 38 -9.07 -3.48 35.10
N PRO A 39 -8.68 -2.49 34.27
CA PRO A 39 -7.33 -2.38 33.70
C PRO A 39 -6.25 -1.97 34.70
N PHE A 40 -6.62 -1.55 35.92
CA PHE A 40 -5.71 -1.13 36.99
C PHE A 40 -5.55 -2.16 38.11
N GLU A 41 -6.19 -3.32 37.99
CA GLU A 41 -6.06 -4.41 38.96
C GLU A 41 -4.80 -5.22 38.67
N GLU A 42 -4.00 -5.51 39.70
CA GLU A 42 -2.77 -6.29 39.54
C GLU A 42 -3.09 -7.67 38.95
N SER A 43 -2.33 -8.06 37.93
CA SER A 43 -2.28 -9.45 37.49
C SER A 43 -1.75 -10.29 38.65
N ALA A 44 -2.40 -11.41 38.96
CA ALA A 44 -1.83 -12.39 39.90
C ALA A 44 -0.38 -12.69 39.48
N PRO A 45 0.57 -12.80 40.42
CA PRO A 45 1.95 -13.09 40.07
C PRO A 45 1.98 -14.34 39.21
N ASN A 46 2.60 -14.24 38.03
CA ASN A 46 2.89 -15.40 37.19
C ASN A 46 3.68 -16.38 38.05
N GLY A 47 3.01 -17.42 38.58
CA GLY A 47 3.73 -18.65 38.93
C GLY A 47 4.35 -19.18 37.63
N ASP A 48 5.50 -19.83 37.74
CA ASP A 48 6.27 -20.51 36.68
C ASP A 48 5.44 -21.51 35.84
N TYR A 49 4.50 -21.01 35.04
CA TYR A 49 3.57 -21.83 34.27
C TYR A 49 3.62 -21.40 32.81
N GLY A 50 4.72 -21.83 32.18
CA GLY A 50 4.79 -22.26 30.79
C GLY A 50 4.16 -21.34 29.74
N ASN A 51 5.03 -20.57 29.07
CA ASN A 51 4.83 -20.22 27.67
C ASN A 51 4.74 -21.53 26.86
N THR A 52 3.54 -22.08 26.67
CA THR A 52 3.32 -23.03 25.57
C THR A 52 3.17 -22.23 24.28
N VAL A 53 4.30 -21.68 23.83
CA VAL A 53 4.57 -21.51 22.42
C VAL A 53 4.45 -22.90 21.82
N ILE A 54 3.52 -23.07 20.88
CA ILE A 54 3.48 -24.27 20.04
C ILE A 54 4.80 -24.24 19.26
N ASN A 55 5.72 -25.11 19.66
CA ASN A 55 7.04 -25.28 19.08
C ASN A 55 6.98 -25.45 17.56
N SER A 56 7.65 -24.55 16.85
CA SER A 56 8.27 -24.84 15.56
C SER A 56 9.77 -24.50 15.64
N SER A 57 10.55 -25.52 16.01
CA SER A 57 12.01 -25.70 15.88
C SER A 57 13.01 -24.73 16.54
N PRO A 58 14.24 -25.21 16.87
CA PRO A 58 15.01 -24.71 18.00
C PRO A 58 15.96 -23.59 17.60
N VAL A 59 15.95 -22.50 18.37
CA VAL A 59 17.05 -21.54 18.41
C VAL A 59 17.64 -21.60 19.81
N ILE A 60 18.97 -21.70 19.81
CA ILE A 60 19.89 -22.01 20.91
C ILE A 60 19.63 -21.13 22.14
N GLU A 61 19.27 -21.77 23.26
CA GLU A 61 19.32 -21.18 24.60
C GLU A 61 20.79 -20.97 24.99
N SER A 62 21.18 -19.72 25.22
CA SER A 62 22.42 -19.40 25.94
C SER A 62 22.16 -19.53 27.44
N GLU A 63 22.78 -20.51 28.08
CA GLU A 63 22.78 -20.69 29.54
C GLU A 63 23.29 -19.42 30.26
N PRO A 64 22.62 -18.97 31.34
CA PRO A 64 23.20 -18.01 32.26
C PRO A 64 24.22 -18.71 33.17
N ILE A 65 25.48 -18.29 33.08
CA ILE A 65 26.57 -18.69 33.97
C ILE A 65 26.16 -18.36 35.42
N LYS A 66 26.06 -19.40 36.26
CA LYS A 66 25.93 -19.29 37.71
C LYS A 66 27.25 -18.76 38.30
N PHE A 67 27.19 -17.66 39.03
CA PHE A 67 28.24 -17.30 39.98
C PHE A 67 27.75 -17.60 41.40
N GLU A 68 28.57 -18.32 42.16
CA GLU A 68 28.34 -18.77 43.53
C GLU A 68 28.24 -17.62 44.53
N ASP A 69 27.34 -17.81 45.50
CA ASP A 69 27.19 -16.97 46.69
C ASP A 69 28.42 -17.06 47.61
N ALA A 70 29.01 -15.91 47.94
CA ALA A 70 29.81 -15.73 49.15
C ALA A 70 29.35 -14.46 49.89
N LYS A 71 28.81 -14.66 51.10
CA LYS A 71 28.36 -13.62 52.04
C LYS A 71 29.52 -12.70 52.45
N THR A 72 29.27 -11.39 52.55
CA THR A 72 29.22 -10.63 53.83
C THR A 72 29.13 -9.11 53.63
N GLY A 73 28.13 -8.48 54.28
CA GLY A 73 28.25 -7.20 54.99
C GLY A 73 28.34 -5.88 54.19
N GLY A 74 27.37 -4.99 54.42
CA GLY A 74 27.56 -3.55 54.26
C GLY A 74 26.46 -2.83 53.48
N ALA A 75 25.66 -2.05 54.19
CA ALA A 75 24.61 -1.21 53.65
C ALA A 75 25.16 -0.17 52.64
N HIS A 76 24.69 -0.25 51.41
CA HIS A 76 24.42 0.90 50.55
C HIS A 76 23.42 0.43 49.48
N GLU A 77 22.13 0.64 49.77
CA GLU A 77 21.05 0.44 48.81
C GLU A 77 21.04 1.63 47.84
N GLU A 78 22.07 1.69 46.99
CA GLU A 78 22.08 2.59 45.85
C GLU A 78 21.13 1.98 44.81
N SER A 79 19.92 2.52 44.72
CA SER A 79 18.93 2.13 43.73
C SER A 79 19.52 2.34 42.34
N VAL A 80 20.12 1.29 41.76
CA VAL A 80 20.48 1.25 40.36
C VAL A 80 19.17 1.42 39.61
N LYS A 81 18.91 2.65 39.14
CA LYS A 81 17.86 2.95 38.16
C LYS A 81 18.17 2.13 36.92
N LEU A 82 17.66 0.90 36.88
CA LEU A 82 17.55 0.10 35.68
C LEU A 82 16.79 0.99 34.68
N LYS A 83 17.48 1.54 33.69
CA LYS A 83 16.86 2.30 32.60
C LYS A 83 15.88 1.34 31.92
N SER A 84 14.60 1.44 32.28
CA SER A 84 13.57 0.53 31.79
C SER A 84 13.51 0.61 30.27
N ASN A 85 13.64 -0.54 29.61
CA ASN A 85 13.31 -0.67 28.21
C ASN A 85 11.80 -0.40 28.06
N TRP A 86 11.43 0.66 27.34
CA TRP A 86 10.04 1.13 27.28
C TRP A 86 9.14 0.27 26.39
N ASP A 87 9.71 -0.69 25.67
CA ASP A 87 9.01 -1.71 24.88
C ASP A 87 8.95 -3.07 25.57
N LEU A 88 9.28 -3.15 26.87
CA LEU A 88 9.08 -4.39 27.60
C LEU A 88 7.58 -4.72 27.57
N GLU A 89 7.23 -5.91 27.09
CA GLU A 89 5.86 -6.38 27.11
C GLU A 89 5.58 -7.01 28.48
N TRP A 90 4.47 -6.63 29.10
CA TRP A 90 4.02 -7.27 30.35
C TRP A 90 2.50 -7.39 30.37
N GLY A 91 2.00 -8.36 31.13
CA GLY A 91 0.56 -8.58 31.32
C GLY A 91 -0.16 -9.34 30.19
N GLU A 92 -1.49 -9.32 30.25
CA GLU A 92 -2.38 -9.95 29.25
C GLU A 92 -2.31 -9.20 27.92
N GLN A 93 -1.72 -9.81 26.89
CA GLN A 93 -1.66 -9.26 25.54
C GLN A 93 -2.93 -9.58 24.74
N VAL A 94 -3.22 -8.73 23.74
CA VAL A 94 -4.23 -9.05 22.73
C VAL A 94 -3.82 -10.35 22.02
N PRO A 95 -4.73 -11.33 21.83
CA PRO A 95 -4.43 -12.53 21.07
C PRO A 95 -3.83 -12.18 19.71
N SER A 96 -2.72 -12.82 19.34
CA SER A 96 -1.97 -12.55 18.10
C SER A 96 -2.86 -12.62 16.85
N TRP A 97 -3.79 -13.58 16.79
CA TRP A 97 -4.75 -13.69 15.68
C TRP A 97 -5.69 -12.48 15.57
N LEU A 98 -6.12 -11.89 16.69
CA LEU A 98 -7.05 -10.76 16.70
C LEU A 98 -6.35 -9.48 16.26
N ASN A 99 -5.11 -9.32 16.73
CA ASN A 99 -4.17 -8.30 16.29
C ASN A 99 -3.92 -8.38 14.78
N LEU A 100 -3.59 -9.57 14.26
CA LEU A 100 -3.37 -9.80 12.84
C LEU A 100 -4.64 -9.51 12.02
N PHE A 101 -5.80 -9.98 12.48
CA PHE A 101 -7.07 -9.80 11.78
C PHE A 101 -7.47 -8.32 11.67
N PHE A 102 -7.20 -7.53 12.71
CA PHE A 102 -7.43 -6.10 12.69
C PHE A 102 -6.52 -5.38 11.67
N ASP A 103 -5.23 -5.75 11.61
CA ASP A 103 -4.30 -5.19 10.62
C ASP A 103 -4.68 -5.59 9.20
N LEU A 104 -5.12 -6.83 8.99
CA LEU A 104 -5.63 -7.30 7.71
C LEU A 104 -6.82 -6.47 7.23
N ALA A 105 -7.76 -6.12 8.11
CA ALA A 105 -8.92 -5.31 7.73
C ALA A 105 -8.55 -3.85 7.38
N TRP A 106 -7.62 -3.26 8.12
CA TRP A 106 -7.04 -1.96 7.75
C TRP A 106 -6.34 -2.06 6.39
N THR A 107 -5.55 -3.11 6.19
CA THR A 107 -4.80 -3.34 4.95
C THR A 107 -5.74 -3.56 3.76
N ALA A 108 -6.86 -4.27 3.95
CA ALA A 108 -7.90 -4.42 2.92
C ALA A 108 -8.52 -3.06 2.54
N THR A 109 -8.75 -2.18 3.52
CA THR A 109 -9.20 -0.80 3.27
C THR A 109 -8.19 -0.04 2.42
N PHE A 110 -6.92 -0.18 2.75
CA PHE A 110 -5.81 0.43 2.03
C PHE A 110 -5.60 -0.16 0.62
N SER A 111 -5.76 -1.47 0.47
CA SER A 111 -5.67 -2.19 -0.80
C SER A 111 -6.78 -1.71 -1.74
N SER A 112 -8.02 -1.66 -1.25
CA SER A 112 -9.17 -1.08 -1.96
C SER A 112 -8.96 0.40 -2.34
N LEU A 113 -8.39 1.21 -1.45
CA LEU A 113 -8.09 2.61 -1.77
C LEU A 113 -7.12 2.74 -2.94
N THR A 114 -6.14 1.84 -3.02
CA THR A 114 -5.08 1.94 -4.01
C THR A 114 -5.48 1.34 -5.35
N SER A 115 -6.27 0.27 -5.35
CA SER A 115 -6.83 -0.28 -6.59
C SER A 115 -7.87 0.63 -7.23
N ASN A 116 -8.54 1.47 -6.43
CA ASN A 116 -9.62 2.33 -6.92
C ASN A 116 -9.22 3.80 -7.17
N ASN A 117 -8.06 4.27 -6.70
CA ASN A 117 -7.62 5.64 -6.97
C ASN A 117 -6.94 5.75 -8.33
N ARG A 118 -7.41 6.71 -9.11
CA ARG A 118 -6.89 7.02 -10.44
C ARG A 118 -5.84 8.13 -10.25
N PHE A 119 -4.54 7.85 -10.41
CA PHE A 119 -3.48 8.86 -10.30
C PHE A 119 -3.37 9.71 -11.58
N ARG A 120 -4.45 10.42 -11.95
CA ARG A 120 -4.51 11.20 -13.20
C ARG A 120 -3.87 12.57 -13.02
N GLU A 121 -4.14 13.21 -11.90
CA GLU A 121 -3.68 14.56 -11.61
C GLU A 121 -2.94 14.64 -10.27
N PRO A 122 -2.02 15.61 -10.07
CA PRO A 122 -1.28 15.79 -8.82
C PRO A 122 -2.18 15.90 -7.58
N TRP A 123 -3.42 16.32 -7.76
CA TRP A 123 -4.41 16.46 -6.69
C TRP A 123 -5.17 15.18 -6.37
N ASP A 124 -5.24 14.20 -7.27
CA ASP A 124 -5.75 12.87 -6.94
C ASP A 124 -4.84 12.24 -5.87
N SER A 125 -3.54 12.52 -5.94
CA SER A 125 -2.58 12.19 -4.88
C SER A 125 -2.91 12.86 -3.55
N VAL A 126 -3.42 14.10 -3.55
CA VAL A 126 -3.86 14.80 -2.32
C VAL A 126 -5.09 14.11 -1.71
N SER A 127 -6.05 13.72 -2.55
CA SER A 127 -7.21 12.93 -2.12
C SER A 127 -6.77 11.58 -1.53
N TYR A 128 -5.91 10.85 -2.23
CA TYR A 128 -5.32 9.61 -1.73
C TYR A 128 -4.62 9.79 -0.38
N ILE A 129 -3.74 10.80 -0.25
CA ILE A 129 -3.02 11.11 0.99
C ILE A 129 -3.99 11.43 2.13
N ALA A 130 -5.02 12.25 1.88
CA ALA A 130 -6.00 12.63 2.89
C ALA A 130 -6.78 11.43 3.43
N PHE A 131 -7.23 10.53 2.55
CA PHE A 131 -7.90 9.30 2.97
C PHE A 131 -6.92 8.38 3.71
N PHE A 132 -5.71 8.19 3.18
CA PHE A 132 -4.69 7.36 3.80
C PHE A 132 -4.38 7.83 5.22
N VAL A 133 -4.13 9.13 5.41
CA VAL A 133 -3.89 9.73 6.73
C VAL A 133 -5.07 9.46 7.67
N THR A 134 -6.31 9.57 7.18
CA THR A 134 -7.50 9.30 8.00
C THR A 134 -7.59 7.83 8.42
N ALA A 135 -7.42 6.90 7.48
CA ALA A 135 -7.45 5.46 7.74
C ALA A 135 -6.29 5.00 8.62
N TRP A 136 -5.09 5.54 8.39
CA TRP A 136 -3.91 5.33 9.23
C TRP A 136 -4.16 5.80 10.65
N TRP A 137 -4.65 7.03 10.80
CA TRP A 137 -4.89 7.62 12.12
C TRP A 137 -5.95 6.85 12.92
N LEU A 138 -6.99 6.40 12.24
CA LEU A 138 -8.00 5.48 12.77
C LEU A 138 -7.41 4.22 13.38
N TRP A 139 -6.43 3.63 12.69
CA TRP A 139 -5.75 2.44 13.14
C TRP A 139 -4.81 2.74 14.30
N VAL A 140 -3.96 3.77 14.19
CA VAL A 140 -2.99 4.16 15.23
C VAL A 140 -3.69 4.44 16.56
N SER A 141 -4.79 5.20 16.53
CA SER A 141 -5.53 5.55 17.74
C SER A 141 -6.16 4.32 18.43
N GLN A 142 -6.71 3.37 17.67
CA GLN A 142 -7.22 2.11 18.22
C GLN A 142 -6.11 1.22 18.77
N VAL A 143 -5.01 1.06 18.03
CA VAL A 143 -3.87 0.23 18.46
C VAL A 143 -3.24 0.80 19.72
N ALA A 144 -3.10 2.12 19.81
CA ALA A 144 -2.61 2.79 21.01
C ALA A 144 -3.48 2.47 22.25
N TYR A 145 -4.81 2.48 22.10
CA TYR A 145 -5.71 2.08 23.18
C TYR A 145 -5.53 0.60 23.55
N ASN A 146 -5.50 -0.30 22.56
CA ASN A 146 -5.37 -1.75 22.80
C ASN A 146 -4.03 -2.09 23.46
N VAL A 147 -2.95 -1.40 23.10
CA VAL A 147 -1.63 -1.59 23.72
C VAL A 147 -1.61 -1.18 25.19
N ASP A 148 -2.29 -0.10 25.56
CA ASP A 148 -2.23 0.44 26.93
C ASP A 148 -3.26 -0.19 27.89
N PHE A 149 -4.41 -0.67 27.39
CA PHE A 149 -5.57 -0.95 28.24
C PHE A 149 -6.28 -2.29 27.98
N TYR A 150 -5.70 -3.22 27.22
CA TYR A 150 -6.34 -4.49 26.94
C TYR A 150 -6.48 -5.39 28.19
N THR A 151 -7.66 -5.98 28.39
CA THR A 151 -7.96 -6.79 29.59
C THR A 151 -8.65 -8.13 29.30
N ASP A 152 -8.46 -8.68 28.09
CA ASP A 152 -9.04 -9.95 27.60
C ASP A 152 -10.49 -10.22 28.04
N ASP A 153 -11.39 -9.28 27.77
CA ASP A 153 -12.82 -9.36 28.12
C ASP A 153 -13.72 -9.25 26.87
N TRP A 154 -15.00 -9.58 27.05
CA TRP A 154 -15.99 -9.47 25.98
C TRP A 154 -16.17 -8.04 25.49
N PHE A 155 -16.01 -7.05 26.39
CA PHE A 155 -16.05 -5.65 26.01
C PHE A 155 -15.01 -5.32 24.93
N HIS A 156 -13.73 -5.63 25.15
CA HIS A 156 -12.70 -5.35 24.13
C HIS A 156 -12.97 -6.11 22.84
N LEU A 157 -13.40 -7.37 22.92
CA LEU A 157 -13.69 -8.18 21.73
C LEU A 157 -14.82 -7.57 20.88
N ILE A 158 -15.92 -7.14 21.51
CA ILE A 158 -17.06 -6.50 20.82
C ILE A 158 -16.61 -5.20 20.16
N PHE A 159 -15.85 -4.35 20.86
CA PHE A 159 -15.40 -3.09 20.30
C PHE A 159 -14.38 -3.27 19.17
N THR A 160 -13.48 -4.24 19.26
CA THR A 160 -12.58 -4.60 18.15
C THR A 160 -13.37 -5.09 16.94
N PHE A 161 -14.43 -5.88 17.15
CA PHE A 161 -15.33 -6.29 16.07
C PHE A 161 -16.09 -5.11 15.45
N LEU A 162 -16.62 -4.18 16.25
CA LEU A 162 -17.27 -2.97 15.75
C LEU A 162 -16.30 -2.09 14.96
N GLN A 163 -15.05 -1.98 15.39
CA GLN A 163 -14.01 -1.25 14.68
C GLN A 163 -13.61 -1.96 13.36
N LEU A 164 -13.66 -3.29 13.31
CA LEU A 164 -13.49 -4.06 12.08
C LEU A 164 -14.58 -3.70 11.04
N LEU A 165 -15.83 -3.59 11.47
CA LEU A 165 -16.93 -3.16 10.59
C LEU A 165 -16.72 -1.75 10.04
N VAL A 166 -16.13 -0.85 10.83
CA VAL A 166 -15.74 0.49 10.35
C VAL A 166 -14.74 0.39 9.20
N PHE A 167 -13.68 -0.41 9.33
CA PHE A 167 -12.72 -0.59 8.25
C PHE A 167 -13.35 -1.27 7.02
N GLY A 168 -14.21 -2.28 7.22
CA GLY A 168 -14.97 -2.87 6.11
C GLY A 168 -15.81 -1.85 5.33
N ALA A 169 -16.48 -0.94 6.04
CA ALA A 169 -17.27 0.12 5.42
C ALA A 169 -16.40 1.19 4.71
N LEU A 170 -15.23 1.53 5.27
CA LEU A 170 -14.25 2.40 4.62
C LEU A 170 -13.71 1.76 3.34
N ALA A 171 -13.40 0.46 3.37
CA ALA A 171 -12.91 -0.28 2.20
C ALA A 171 -13.93 -0.27 1.05
N ALA A 172 -15.22 -0.34 1.35
CA ALA A 172 -16.29 -0.35 0.35
C ALA A 172 -16.53 1.01 -0.33
N THR A 173 -16.03 2.12 0.24
CA THR A 173 -16.41 3.48 -0.16
C THR A 173 -15.29 4.28 -0.85
N THR A 174 -14.18 3.61 -1.16
CA THR A 174 -12.98 4.22 -1.75
C THR A 174 -13.17 4.71 -3.19
N ARG A 175 -14.02 4.05 -4.01
CA ARG A 175 -14.23 4.37 -5.44
C ARG A 175 -14.77 5.76 -5.78
N GLY A 176 -15.38 6.45 -4.82
CA GLY A 176 -16.03 7.76 -5.05
C GLY A 176 -15.38 8.91 -4.29
N TYR A 177 -14.23 8.67 -3.65
CA TYR A 177 -13.61 9.62 -2.75
C TYR A 177 -12.66 10.56 -3.49
N ASP A 178 -13.01 11.84 -3.51
CA ASP A 178 -12.13 12.91 -3.96
C ASP A 178 -12.44 14.19 -3.15
N VAL A 179 -11.38 14.87 -2.71
CA VAL A 179 -11.41 16.10 -1.90
C VAL A 179 -11.84 17.31 -2.73
N ARG A 180 -11.64 17.27 -4.06
CA ARG A 180 -12.04 18.37 -4.95
C ARG A 180 -13.52 18.44 -5.21
N ASN A 181 -14.22 17.32 -5.06
CA ASN A 181 -15.65 17.22 -5.28
C ASN A 181 -16.40 18.27 -4.45
N TYR A 182 -17.18 19.09 -5.13
CA TYR A 182 -17.95 20.23 -4.60
C TYR A 182 -17.11 21.45 -4.18
N ILE A 183 -15.79 21.47 -4.39
CA ILE A 183 -14.93 22.66 -4.17
C ILE A 183 -14.42 23.22 -5.49
N LEU A 184 -13.83 22.36 -6.32
CA LEU A 184 -13.20 22.71 -7.59
C LEU A 184 -13.92 22.09 -8.78
N GLN A 185 -14.52 20.91 -8.58
CA GLN A 185 -15.23 20.17 -9.63
C GLN A 185 -16.49 19.50 -9.09
N SER A 186 -17.49 19.31 -9.95
CA SER A 186 -18.66 18.48 -9.65
C SER A 186 -18.35 17.02 -10.01
N PRO A 187 -18.83 16.01 -9.24
CA PRO A 187 -18.55 14.61 -9.57
C PRO A 187 -18.97 14.27 -11.00
N GLY A 188 -18.02 13.81 -11.83
CA GLY A 188 -18.24 13.50 -13.24
C GLY A 188 -18.22 14.70 -14.20
N SER A 189 -17.78 15.88 -13.77
CA SER A 189 -17.49 17.05 -14.63
C SER A 189 -16.17 17.69 -14.21
N SER A 190 -15.46 18.33 -15.14
CA SER A 190 -14.24 19.11 -14.86
C SER A 190 -14.53 20.50 -14.29
N GLU A 191 -15.78 20.96 -14.38
CA GLU A 191 -16.21 22.28 -13.90
C GLU A 191 -17.26 22.18 -12.80
N LEU A 192 -17.44 23.30 -12.09
CA LEU A 192 -18.37 23.40 -10.98
C LEU A 192 -19.77 23.75 -11.49
N GLU A 193 -20.50 22.72 -11.90
CA GLU A 193 -21.85 22.89 -12.45
C GLU A 193 -22.94 22.72 -11.39
N ILE A 194 -24.02 23.50 -11.53
CA ILE A 194 -25.22 23.43 -10.67
C ILE A 194 -25.88 22.06 -10.84
N TYR A 195 -26.27 21.44 -9.73
CA TYR A 195 -26.99 20.17 -9.74
C TYR A 195 -28.44 20.39 -10.16
N ASP A 196 -28.80 19.90 -11.34
CA ASP A 196 -30.17 19.85 -11.83
C ASP A 196 -30.51 18.45 -12.33
N ILE A 197 -31.49 17.80 -11.69
CA ILE A 197 -31.91 16.44 -12.00
C ILE A 197 -32.53 16.33 -13.40
N THR A 198 -33.00 17.44 -13.97
CA THR A 198 -33.69 17.44 -15.26
C THR A 198 -32.74 17.50 -16.46
N THR A 199 -31.49 17.93 -16.25
CA THR A 199 -30.49 18.16 -17.31
C THR A 199 -29.24 17.29 -17.18
N ILE A 200 -29.13 16.50 -16.10
CA ILE A 200 -27.95 15.68 -15.80
C ILE A 200 -27.86 14.43 -16.69
N SER A 201 -26.65 14.12 -17.17
CA SER A 201 -26.38 12.88 -17.91
C SER A 201 -26.46 11.65 -16.98
N PRO A 202 -26.84 10.46 -17.49
CA PRO A 202 -26.92 9.23 -16.68
C PRO A 202 -25.60 8.85 -15.99
N GLU A 203 -24.47 9.06 -16.67
CA GLU A 203 -23.13 8.79 -16.14
C GLU A 203 -22.80 9.74 -14.99
N ARG A 204 -23.07 11.03 -15.14
CA ARG A 204 -22.86 12.03 -14.08
C ARG A 204 -23.76 11.79 -12.88
N TYR A 205 -25.01 11.40 -13.09
CA TYR A 205 -25.92 11.02 -12.00
C TYR A 205 -25.37 9.83 -11.19
N SER A 206 -24.79 8.83 -11.88
CA SER A 206 -24.19 7.67 -11.23
C SER A 206 -22.95 8.04 -10.40
N ALA A 207 -22.07 8.90 -10.94
CA ALA A 207 -20.88 9.40 -10.26
C ALA A 207 -21.25 10.24 -9.04
N GLU A 208 -22.22 11.13 -9.17
CA GLU A 208 -22.67 11.97 -8.06
C GLU A 208 -23.33 11.16 -6.95
N ARG A 209 -24.17 10.18 -7.30
CA ARG A 209 -24.78 9.27 -6.33
C ARG A 209 -23.71 8.48 -5.58
N LEU A 210 -22.70 7.97 -6.29
CA LEU A 210 -21.58 7.23 -5.69
C LEU A 210 -20.79 8.13 -4.72
N THR A 211 -20.31 9.29 -5.16
CA THR A 211 -19.56 10.22 -4.32
C THR A 211 -20.37 10.66 -3.10
N LYS A 212 -21.66 10.96 -3.27
CA LYS A 212 -22.54 11.37 -2.17
C LYS A 212 -22.70 10.27 -1.12
N ILE A 213 -22.93 9.03 -1.55
CA ILE A 213 -23.06 7.89 -0.62
C ILE A 213 -21.72 7.61 0.05
N SER A 214 -20.63 7.55 -0.71
CA SER A 214 -19.28 7.31 -0.18
C SER A 214 -18.89 8.33 0.88
N LEU A 215 -19.04 9.64 0.61
CA LEU A 215 -18.69 10.69 1.58
C LEU A 215 -19.55 10.62 2.85
N ARG A 216 -20.85 10.31 2.73
CA ARG A 216 -21.74 10.14 3.88
C ARG A 216 -21.32 8.97 4.73
N VAL A 217 -21.02 7.83 4.12
CA VAL A 217 -20.56 6.65 4.84
C VAL A 217 -19.22 6.91 5.50
N ILE A 218 -18.22 7.47 4.79
CA ILE A 218 -16.89 7.76 5.34
C ILE A 218 -16.97 8.66 6.57
N THR A 219 -17.69 9.80 6.47
CA THR A 219 -17.83 10.73 7.60
C THR A 219 -18.62 10.12 8.75
N PHE A 220 -19.65 9.33 8.47
CA PHE A 220 -20.41 8.60 9.48
C PHE A 220 -19.55 7.56 10.22
N VAL A 221 -18.87 6.67 9.49
CA VAL A 221 -18.07 5.60 10.12
C VAL A 221 -16.83 6.15 10.81
N ALA A 222 -16.26 7.26 10.33
CA ALA A 222 -15.22 7.99 11.05
C ALA A 222 -15.75 8.51 12.40
N ALA A 223 -16.89 9.20 12.42
CA ALA A 223 -17.52 9.65 13.66
C ALA A 223 -17.85 8.48 14.60
N LEU A 224 -18.42 7.40 14.06
CA LEU A 224 -18.82 6.21 14.81
C LEU A 224 -17.62 5.52 15.48
N SER A 225 -16.50 5.39 14.76
CA SER A 225 -15.26 4.87 15.35
C SER A 225 -14.77 5.72 16.52
N ARG A 226 -14.92 7.05 16.45
CA ARG A 226 -14.49 7.94 17.55
C ARG A 226 -15.40 7.80 18.75
N ILE A 227 -16.69 7.61 18.53
CA ILE A 227 -17.65 7.27 19.59
C ILE A 227 -17.26 5.95 20.26
N PHE A 228 -16.91 4.92 19.48
CA PHE A 228 -16.47 3.64 20.02
C PHE A 228 -15.22 3.79 20.89
N LEU A 229 -14.18 4.46 20.37
CA LEU A 229 -12.94 4.72 21.10
C LEU A 229 -13.16 5.61 22.34
N LEU A 230 -14.09 6.58 22.26
CA LEU A 230 -14.48 7.41 23.39
C LEU A 230 -15.13 6.58 24.50
N ILE A 231 -16.06 5.67 24.17
CA ILE A 231 -16.69 4.78 25.17
C ILE A 231 -15.63 3.92 25.85
N GLN A 232 -14.67 3.39 25.09
CA GLN A 232 -13.54 2.63 25.61
C GLN A 232 -12.70 3.46 26.60
N HIS A 233 -12.33 4.69 26.24
CA HIS A 233 -11.58 5.56 27.14
C HIS A 233 -12.38 6.06 28.36
N VAL A 234 -13.67 6.34 28.21
CA VAL A 234 -14.55 6.71 29.33
C VAL A 234 -14.61 5.58 30.34
N ARG A 235 -14.72 4.33 29.89
CA ARG A 235 -14.64 3.14 30.76
C ARG A 235 -13.33 3.15 31.56
N VAL A 236 -12.19 3.38 30.92
CA VAL A 236 -10.89 3.45 31.61
C VAL A 236 -10.88 4.56 32.67
N VAL A 237 -11.42 5.74 32.37
CA VAL A 237 -11.52 6.84 33.35
C VAL A 237 -12.42 6.46 34.54
N ILE A 238 -13.53 5.75 34.30
CA ILE A 238 -14.42 5.26 35.38
C ILE A 238 -13.67 4.28 36.28
N TYR A 239 -12.98 3.28 35.71
CA TYR A 239 -12.19 2.33 36.49
C TYR A 239 -11.02 2.99 37.24
N ALA A 240 -10.38 3.99 36.63
CA ALA A 240 -9.34 4.77 37.31
C ALA A 240 -9.91 5.49 38.54
N LYS A 241 -11.09 6.09 38.42
CA LYS A 241 -11.76 6.78 39.54
C LYS A 241 -12.17 5.83 40.66
N VAL A 242 -12.67 4.64 40.30
CA VAL A 242 -13.08 3.61 41.27
C VAL A 242 -11.86 3.04 42.02
N THR A 243 -10.72 2.91 41.34
CA THR A 243 -9.50 2.32 41.90
C THR A 243 -8.70 3.33 42.73
N ALA A 244 -8.69 4.60 42.34
CA ALA A 244 -7.86 5.65 42.95
C ALA A 244 -8.40 6.22 44.29
N LYS A 245 -9.02 5.38 45.15
CA LYS A 245 -9.80 5.76 46.36
C LYS A 245 -9.21 6.84 47.30
N ALA A 246 -7.94 7.24 47.19
CA ALA A 246 -7.33 8.35 47.95
C ALA A 246 -6.35 9.25 47.15
N ASN A 247 -6.07 9.01 45.86
CA ASN A 247 -5.09 9.78 45.08
C ASN A 247 -5.74 10.60 43.95
N ARG A 248 -5.22 11.81 43.69
CA ARG A 248 -5.68 12.66 42.57
C ARG A 248 -5.49 11.91 41.24
N LEU A 249 -6.59 11.74 40.49
CA LEU A 249 -6.55 11.22 39.12
C LEU A 249 -5.54 12.02 38.29
N PRO A 250 -4.61 11.37 37.57
CA PRO A 250 -3.68 12.11 36.74
C PRO A 250 -4.45 12.77 35.61
N ARG A 251 -4.29 14.10 35.51
CA ARG A 251 -4.90 14.92 34.45
C ARG A 251 -4.60 14.41 33.04
N GLN A 252 -3.54 13.62 32.88
CA GLN A 252 -3.08 13.02 31.64
C GLN A 252 -4.08 12.02 31.04
N LEU A 253 -4.84 11.28 31.87
CA LEU A 253 -5.87 10.35 31.40
C LEU A 253 -7.04 11.07 30.69
N PHE A 254 -7.23 12.37 30.93
CA PHE A 254 -8.31 13.16 30.33
C PHE A 254 -7.94 13.80 28.99
N ILE A 255 -6.65 13.86 28.62
CA ILE A 255 -6.20 14.53 27.39
C ILE A 255 -6.83 13.87 26.15
N VAL A 256 -6.74 12.54 26.05
CA VAL A 256 -7.29 11.81 24.91
C VAL A 256 -8.83 11.81 24.87
N PRO A 257 -9.56 11.52 25.96
CA PRO A 257 -11.02 11.63 25.96
C PRO A 257 -11.54 13.02 25.54
N VAL A 258 -10.93 14.11 26.02
CA VAL A 258 -11.34 15.46 25.65
C VAL A 258 -11.11 15.71 24.16
N ALA A 259 -9.96 15.29 23.63
CA ALA A 259 -9.67 15.39 22.20
C ALA A 259 -10.65 14.56 21.36
N LEU A 260 -11.03 13.35 21.82
CA LEU A 260 -12.01 12.50 21.15
C LEU A 260 -13.40 13.12 21.15
N ILE A 261 -13.83 13.83 22.21
CA ILE A 261 -15.10 14.56 22.23
C ILE A 261 -15.09 15.66 21.17
N ILE A 262 -14.02 16.47 21.13
CA ILE A 262 -13.88 17.54 20.13
C ILE A 262 -13.88 16.97 18.72
N SER A 263 -13.07 15.94 18.48
CA SER A 263 -12.97 15.26 17.17
C SER A 263 -14.28 14.61 16.74
N THR A 264 -14.98 13.93 17.65
CA THR A 264 -16.30 13.35 17.38
C THR A 264 -17.29 14.43 16.98
N GLY A 265 -17.29 15.59 17.68
CA GLY A 265 -18.12 16.73 17.31
C GLY A 265 -17.80 17.30 15.94
N LEU A 266 -16.52 17.38 15.58
CA LEU A 266 -16.08 17.85 14.26
C LEU A 266 -16.43 16.87 13.13
N PHE A 267 -16.25 15.56 13.33
CA PHE A 267 -16.67 14.53 12.38
C PHE A 267 -18.19 14.46 12.23
N ALA A 268 -18.94 14.59 13.33
CA ALA A 268 -20.39 14.68 13.30
C ALA A 268 -20.86 15.94 12.55
N THR A 269 -20.18 17.08 12.74
CA THR A 269 -20.45 18.30 11.98
C THR A 269 -20.20 18.08 10.49
N ALA A 270 -19.07 17.46 10.12
CA ALA A 270 -18.78 17.09 8.74
C ALA A 270 -19.88 16.17 8.16
N PHE A 271 -20.33 15.16 8.90
CA PHE A 271 -21.44 14.30 8.49
C PHE A 271 -22.76 15.08 8.30
N LEU A 272 -23.15 15.92 9.26
CA LEU A 272 -24.36 16.75 9.17
C LEU A 272 -24.30 17.70 7.96
N THR A 273 -23.14 18.27 7.65
CA THR A 273 -22.97 19.09 6.45
C THR A 273 -23.14 18.27 5.16
N THR A 274 -22.80 16.98 5.13
CA THR A 274 -23.04 16.10 3.96
C THR A 274 -24.50 15.67 3.78
N LEU A 275 -25.30 15.76 4.85
CA LEU A 275 -26.73 15.54 4.79
C LEU A 275 -27.47 16.78 4.27
N ALA A 276 -27.00 17.97 4.65
CA ALA A 276 -27.55 19.25 4.22
C ALA A 276 -27.26 19.54 2.73
N GLU A 277 -28.18 20.25 2.07
CA GLU A 277 -28.00 20.69 0.68
C GLU A 277 -26.81 21.66 0.54
N LYS A 278 -26.54 22.47 1.58
CA LYS A 278 -25.38 23.34 1.68
C LYS A 278 -24.04 22.61 1.54
N GLY A 279 -23.98 21.30 1.82
CA GLY A 279 -22.77 20.50 1.64
C GLY A 279 -22.33 20.32 0.18
N ARG A 280 -23.20 20.66 -0.78
CA ARG A 280 -22.92 20.68 -2.22
C ARG A 280 -22.42 22.02 -2.72
N GLU A 281 -22.59 23.08 -1.93
CA GLU A 281 -22.08 24.40 -2.26
C GLU A 281 -20.58 24.49 -1.93
N PRO A 282 -19.79 25.28 -2.67
CA PRO A 282 -18.36 25.46 -2.41
C PRO A 282 -18.02 25.81 -0.96
N ASN A 283 -18.84 26.65 -0.34
CA ASN A 283 -18.61 27.09 1.04
C ASN A 283 -18.90 25.98 2.05
N GLY A 284 -19.98 25.22 1.87
CA GLY A 284 -20.27 24.08 2.75
C GLY A 284 -19.29 22.91 2.55
N ALA A 285 -18.83 22.69 1.32
CA ALA A 285 -17.79 21.70 1.03
C ALA A 285 -16.46 22.08 1.72
N LYS A 286 -16.04 23.35 1.67
CA LYS A 286 -14.85 23.83 2.41
C LYS A 286 -14.97 23.58 3.91
N ILE A 287 -16.13 23.90 4.51
CA ILE A 287 -16.38 23.68 5.94
C ILE A 287 -16.29 22.18 6.28
N LYS A 288 -16.90 21.31 5.46
CA LYS A 288 -16.87 19.85 5.63
C LYS A 288 -15.43 19.31 5.73
N TYR A 289 -14.57 19.63 4.76
CA TYR A 289 -13.19 19.14 4.78
C TYR A 289 -12.32 19.84 5.83
N ALA A 290 -12.58 21.11 6.14
CA ALA A 290 -11.90 21.81 7.24
C ALA A 290 -12.22 21.17 8.60
N CYS A 291 -13.48 20.84 8.87
CA CYS A 291 -13.90 20.14 10.08
C CYS A 291 -13.25 18.75 10.17
N TRP A 292 -13.24 18.00 9.06
CA TRP A 292 -12.59 16.69 9.01
C TRP A 292 -11.09 16.79 9.29
N GLY A 293 -10.35 17.62 8.53
CA GLY A 293 -8.90 17.78 8.72
C GLY A 293 -8.55 18.24 10.14
N SER A 294 -9.34 19.17 10.69
CA SER A 294 -9.17 19.63 12.08
C SER A 294 -9.42 18.53 13.11
N ALA A 295 -10.40 17.64 12.87
CA ALA A 295 -10.69 16.52 13.77
C ALA A 295 -9.49 15.58 13.90
N VAL A 296 -8.90 15.19 12.75
CA VAL A 296 -7.69 14.35 12.71
C VAL A 296 -6.52 15.07 13.39
N LEU A 297 -6.30 16.35 13.10
CA LEU A 297 -5.19 17.11 13.66
C LEU A 297 -5.28 17.26 15.19
N VAL A 298 -6.47 17.53 15.73
CA VAL A 298 -6.70 17.63 17.19
C VAL A 298 -6.36 16.31 17.87
N GLU A 299 -6.79 15.18 17.30
CA GLU A 299 -6.45 13.86 17.85
C GLU A 299 -4.95 13.57 17.77
N MET A 300 -4.31 13.90 16.63
CA MET A 300 -2.88 13.72 16.42
C MET A 300 -2.07 14.46 17.49
N VAL A 301 -2.38 15.73 17.72
CA VAL A 301 -1.72 16.53 18.74
C VAL A 301 -1.94 15.94 20.13
N ALA A 302 -3.16 15.53 20.46
CA ALA A 302 -3.48 14.95 21.77
C ALA A 302 -2.73 13.63 22.05
N HIS A 303 -2.64 12.76 21.05
CA HIS A 303 -1.91 11.49 21.17
C HIS A 303 -0.39 11.71 21.18
N ILE A 304 0.15 12.66 20.40
CA ILE A 304 1.56 13.04 20.48
C ILE A 304 1.88 13.53 21.90
N ILE A 305 1.06 14.40 22.48
CA ILE A 305 1.24 14.88 23.85
C ILE A 305 1.18 13.71 24.84
N ARG A 306 0.20 12.81 24.71
CA ARG A 306 0.08 11.60 25.54
C ARG A 306 1.32 10.72 25.42
N PHE A 307 1.78 10.42 24.21
CA PHE A 307 2.97 9.62 23.94
C PHE A 307 4.26 10.29 24.40
N GLN A 308 4.25 11.55 24.85
CA GLN A 308 5.42 12.21 25.42
C GLN A 308 5.41 12.22 26.96
N LEU A 309 4.31 11.80 27.59
CA LEU A 309 4.11 11.87 29.03
C LEU A 309 4.32 10.48 29.64
N ASP A 310 5.26 10.36 30.56
CA ASP A 310 5.50 9.12 31.31
C ASP A 310 4.30 8.80 32.21
N LEU A 311 3.59 7.70 31.92
CA LEU A 311 2.54 7.13 32.78
C LEU A 311 3.07 6.59 34.12
N ASN A 312 4.40 6.59 34.33
CA ASN A 312 5.08 6.03 35.51
C ASN A 312 4.88 6.81 36.83
N ARG A 313 4.01 7.83 36.88
CA ARG A 313 3.65 8.49 38.15
C ARG A 313 2.48 7.78 38.83
N GLY A 314 2.74 6.59 39.36
CA GLY A 314 1.91 5.95 40.40
C GLY A 314 0.70 5.13 39.94
N ILE A 315 0.50 4.90 38.64
CA ILE A 315 -0.53 3.99 38.13
C ILE A 315 0.15 2.81 37.42
N ARG A 316 0.05 1.62 38.01
CA ARG A 316 0.47 0.37 37.34
C ARG A 316 -0.67 -0.16 36.48
N LEU A 317 -0.41 -0.32 35.20
CA LEU A 317 -1.34 -0.94 34.24
C LEU A 317 -1.21 -2.46 34.27
N ARG A 318 -2.32 -3.17 34.08
CA ARG A 318 -2.37 -4.64 34.02
C ARG A 318 -1.56 -5.20 32.86
N SER A 319 -1.53 -4.52 31.72
CA SER A 319 -0.79 -4.93 30.53
C SER A 319 -0.25 -3.74 29.75
N HIS A 320 0.86 -3.96 29.04
CA HIS A 320 1.40 -3.03 28.05
C HIS A 320 2.03 -3.84 26.91
N GLY A 321 1.55 -3.63 25.69
CA GLY A 321 2.06 -4.29 24.47
C GLY A 321 3.11 -3.48 23.71
N SER A 322 3.81 -4.12 22.76
CA SER A 322 4.74 -3.42 21.88
C SER A 322 4.04 -2.79 20.67
N VAL A 323 4.02 -1.46 20.59
CA VAL A 323 3.60 -0.77 19.34
C VAL A 323 4.60 -1.05 18.20
N SER A 324 5.87 -1.29 18.53
CA SER A 324 6.89 -1.62 17.53
C SER A 324 6.60 -2.96 16.86
N GLY A 325 6.17 -3.98 17.62
CA GLY A 325 5.74 -5.26 17.07
C GLY A 325 4.55 -5.11 16.12
N ARG A 326 3.54 -4.31 16.51
CA ARG A 326 2.36 -4.04 15.67
C ARG A 326 2.70 -3.32 14.36
N LEU A 327 3.67 -2.40 14.40
CA LEU A 327 4.10 -1.67 13.20
C LEU A 327 4.96 -2.56 12.27
N SER A 328 5.70 -3.49 12.85
CA SER A 328 6.38 -4.56 12.11
C SER A 328 5.39 -5.49 11.39
N ASP A 329 4.33 -5.92 12.10
CA ASP A 329 3.27 -6.76 11.54
C ASP A 329 2.56 -6.07 10.36
N ILE A 330 2.10 -4.82 10.55
CA ILE A 330 1.39 -4.09 9.49
C ILE A 330 2.29 -3.83 8.28
N THR A 331 3.57 -3.51 8.50
CA THR A 331 4.53 -3.34 7.41
C THR A 331 4.71 -4.65 6.62
N THR A 332 4.81 -5.79 7.32
CA THR A 332 4.90 -7.11 6.67
C THR A 332 3.67 -7.38 5.82
N ILE A 333 2.48 -7.09 6.34
CA ILE A 333 1.22 -7.28 5.62
C ILE A 333 1.15 -6.37 4.39
N ILE A 334 1.57 -5.11 4.48
CA ILE A 334 1.61 -4.17 3.35
C ILE A 334 2.59 -4.65 2.27
N LEU A 335 3.77 -5.15 2.67
CA LEU A 335 4.72 -5.76 1.74
C LEU A 335 4.11 -7.00 1.08
N GLY A 336 3.40 -7.84 1.84
CA GLY A 336 2.67 -9.00 1.32
C GLY A 336 1.57 -8.64 0.32
N GLU A 337 0.77 -7.60 0.58
CA GLU A 337 -0.20 -7.08 -0.41
C GLU A 337 0.49 -6.52 -1.66
N GLY A 338 1.63 -5.84 -1.49
CA GLY A 338 2.48 -5.40 -2.60
C GLY A 338 2.95 -6.59 -3.45
N MET A 339 3.40 -7.66 -2.80
CA MET A 339 3.76 -8.93 -3.47
C MET A 339 2.57 -9.59 -4.16
N ASN A 340 1.37 -9.56 -3.58
CA ASN A 340 0.17 -10.10 -4.21
C ASN A 340 -0.20 -9.34 -5.49
N ALA A 341 -0.06 -8.00 -5.49
CA ALA A 341 -0.24 -7.20 -6.69
C ALA A 341 0.80 -7.54 -7.78
N ILE A 342 2.06 -7.77 -7.39
CA ILE A 342 3.12 -8.26 -8.30
C ILE A 342 2.78 -9.65 -8.85
N ALA A 343 2.34 -10.58 -8.00
CA ALA A 343 1.95 -11.92 -8.42
C ALA A 343 0.78 -11.90 -9.42
N GLY A 344 -0.19 -10.98 -9.25
CA GLY A 344 -1.24 -10.75 -10.24
C GLY A 344 -0.70 -10.33 -11.62
N THR A 345 0.33 -9.48 -11.65
CA THR A 345 1.01 -9.14 -12.91
C THR A 345 1.84 -10.28 -13.47
N PHE A 346 2.48 -11.09 -12.62
CA PHE A 346 3.19 -12.29 -13.05
C PHE A 346 2.25 -13.35 -13.60
N TYR A 347 1.05 -13.49 -13.04
CA TYR A 347 0.01 -14.34 -13.60
C TYR A 347 -0.40 -13.88 -15.00
N ALA A 348 -0.56 -12.57 -15.20
CA ALA A 348 -0.81 -12.01 -16.52
C ALA A 348 0.35 -12.27 -17.51
N ILE A 349 1.59 -12.33 -17.01
CA ILE A 349 2.81 -12.66 -17.77
C ILE A 349 2.94 -14.17 -18.03
N GLU A 350 2.60 -15.05 -17.09
CA GLU A 350 2.65 -16.52 -17.24
C GLU A 350 1.58 -17.02 -18.21
N GLN A 351 0.45 -16.33 -18.30
CA GLN A 351 -0.54 -16.58 -19.34
C GLN A 351 -0.06 -16.14 -20.74
N ALA A 352 1.09 -15.49 -20.85
CA ALA A 352 1.66 -15.09 -22.12
C ALA A 352 2.42 -16.25 -22.80
N PRO A 353 2.32 -16.38 -24.13
CA PRO A 353 3.09 -17.33 -24.93
C PRO A 353 4.56 -16.87 -25.03
N GLY A 354 5.36 -17.16 -24.00
CA GLY A 354 6.81 -17.01 -24.02
C GLY A 354 7.34 -16.01 -23.01
N ILE A 355 8.19 -16.49 -22.09
CA ILE A 355 8.98 -15.66 -21.19
C ILE A 355 10.06 -14.98 -22.02
N SER A 356 9.94 -13.68 -22.25
CA SER A 356 11.01 -12.89 -22.84
C SER A 356 12.13 -12.68 -21.81
N VAL A 357 13.40 -12.62 -22.23
CA VAL A 357 14.54 -12.35 -21.33
C VAL A 357 14.36 -11.05 -20.53
N PRO A 358 13.89 -9.92 -21.11
CA PRO A 358 13.57 -8.70 -20.36
C PRO A 358 12.47 -8.88 -19.31
N THR A 359 11.50 -9.75 -19.57
CA THR A 359 10.41 -10.02 -18.62
C THR A 359 10.90 -10.85 -17.44
N GLY A 360 11.70 -11.89 -17.70
CA GLY A 360 12.32 -12.70 -16.65
C GLY A 360 13.27 -11.88 -15.77
N SER A 361 14.05 -10.98 -16.37
CA SER A 361 14.93 -10.08 -15.60
C SER A 361 14.15 -9.11 -14.72
N SER A 362 13.02 -8.58 -15.21
CA SER A 362 12.13 -7.69 -14.44
C SER A 362 11.52 -8.37 -13.22
N VAL A 363 11.10 -9.63 -13.36
CA VAL A 363 10.58 -10.48 -12.27
C VAL A 363 11.64 -10.67 -11.18
N ILE A 364 12.86 -11.05 -11.59
CA ILE A 364 13.98 -11.25 -10.67
C ILE A 364 14.34 -9.94 -9.96
N CYS A 365 14.43 -8.83 -10.70
CA CYS A 365 14.71 -7.51 -10.13
C CYS A 365 13.65 -7.11 -9.10
N CYS A 366 12.37 -7.36 -9.37
CA CYS A 366 11.29 -7.09 -8.43
C CYS A 366 11.44 -7.90 -7.14
N GLY A 367 11.70 -9.21 -7.25
CA GLY A 367 11.95 -10.07 -6.08
C GLY A 367 13.15 -9.60 -5.25
N VAL A 368 14.22 -9.17 -5.92
CA VAL A 368 15.43 -8.60 -5.30
C VAL A 368 15.11 -7.30 -4.54
N ILE A 369 14.34 -6.39 -5.14
CA ILE A 369 13.90 -5.14 -4.51
C ILE A 369 13.09 -5.43 -3.26
N VAL A 370 12.07 -6.30 -3.35
CA VAL A 370 11.20 -6.65 -2.21
C VAL A 370 12.01 -7.29 -1.08
N PHE A 371 12.90 -8.23 -1.41
CA PHE A 371 13.75 -8.90 -0.43
C PHE A 371 14.67 -7.91 0.30
N PHE A 372 15.41 -7.07 -0.44
CA PHE A 372 16.33 -6.12 0.19
C PHE A 372 15.60 -5.00 0.92
N LEU A 373 14.46 -4.54 0.44
CA LEU A 373 13.62 -3.58 1.16
C LEU A 373 13.17 -4.16 2.51
N THR A 374 12.72 -5.41 2.50
CA THR A 374 12.34 -6.16 3.71
C THR A 374 13.51 -6.28 4.68
N TYR A 375 14.67 -6.72 4.17
CA TYR A 375 15.89 -6.86 4.97
C TYR A 375 16.32 -5.52 5.60
N LEU A 376 16.42 -4.45 4.81
CA LEU A 376 16.90 -3.15 5.29
C LEU A 376 15.95 -2.52 6.33
N TYR A 377 14.67 -2.89 6.30
CA TYR A 377 13.67 -2.50 7.30
C TYR A 377 13.80 -3.30 8.60
N PHE A 378 13.78 -4.64 8.53
CA PHE A 378 13.75 -5.48 9.74
C PHE A 378 15.09 -5.57 10.47
N GLU A 379 16.22 -5.50 9.76
CA GLU A 379 17.56 -5.50 10.36
C GLU A 379 18.01 -4.10 10.83
N GLY A 380 17.10 -3.12 10.84
CA GLY A 380 17.31 -1.81 11.45
C GLY A 380 17.56 -1.89 12.97
N ALA A 381 18.45 -1.05 13.49
CA ALA A 381 19.01 -1.13 14.84
C ALA A 381 18.00 -1.37 16.01
N ALA A 382 18.45 -2.15 17.00
CA ALA A 382 17.76 -2.63 18.22
C ALA A 382 17.18 -1.53 19.18
N PRO A 383 16.37 -1.90 20.20
CA PRO A 383 15.07 -1.30 20.58
C PRO A 383 15.07 0.12 21.18
N LEU A 384 13.86 0.71 21.22
CA LEU A 384 13.59 2.12 21.53
C LEU A 384 14.02 2.54 22.95
N LYS A 385 14.78 3.64 23.03
CA LYS A 385 15.25 4.18 24.33
C LYS A 385 14.44 5.34 24.90
N SER A 386 13.59 6.01 24.11
CA SER A 386 12.88 7.20 24.61
C SER A 386 11.49 7.39 24.01
N VAL A 387 10.57 7.74 24.88
CA VAL A 387 9.14 8.00 24.67
C VAL A 387 8.85 9.03 23.55
N ARG A 388 9.62 10.12 23.46
CA ARG A 388 9.50 11.12 22.35
C ARG A 388 9.85 10.56 20.97
N ARG A 389 10.76 9.60 20.90
CA ARG A 389 11.19 8.99 19.62
C ARG A 389 10.18 7.97 19.13
N ARG A 390 9.44 7.31 20.02
CA ARG A 390 8.34 6.40 19.68
C ARG A 390 7.26 7.10 18.85
N ALA A 391 6.82 8.30 19.26
CA ALA A 391 5.83 9.08 18.51
C ALA A 391 6.35 9.52 17.14
N ALA A 392 7.59 10.02 17.07
CA ALA A 392 8.22 10.42 15.80
C ALA A 392 8.41 9.22 14.85
N TRP A 393 8.71 8.03 15.40
CA TRP A 393 8.88 6.80 14.63
C TRP A 393 7.56 6.34 14.00
N ILE A 394 6.46 6.31 14.77
CA ILE A 394 5.12 6.00 14.24
C ILE A 394 4.72 6.99 13.14
N MET A 395 5.01 8.28 13.32
CA MET A 395 4.70 9.32 12.34
C MET A 395 5.52 9.21 11.06
N MET A 396 6.78 8.75 11.14
CA MET A 396 7.65 8.57 9.97
C MET A 396 7.36 7.30 9.16
N HIS A 397 6.58 6.34 9.70
CA HIS A 397 6.12 5.20 8.91
C HIS A 397 5.10 5.60 7.84
N LEU A 398 4.31 6.64 8.09
CA LEU A 398 3.32 7.15 7.15
C LEU A 398 3.93 7.54 5.78
N PRO A 399 4.92 8.46 5.70
CA PRO A 399 5.52 8.83 4.41
C PRO A 399 6.31 7.68 3.77
N TRP A 400 6.91 6.79 4.57
CA TRP A 400 7.63 5.63 4.06
C TRP A 400 6.71 4.61 3.37
N LEU A 401 5.59 4.24 4.00
CA LEU A 401 4.60 3.31 3.44
C LEU A 401 3.97 3.85 2.16
N LEU A 402 3.73 5.16 2.08
CA LEU A 402 3.26 5.82 0.86
C LEU A 402 4.28 5.70 -0.29
N SER A 403 5.58 5.78 0.00
CA SER A 403 6.61 5.73 -1.02
C SER A 403 6.80 4.33 -1.63
N VAL A 404 6.85 3.31 -0.78
CA VAL A 404 7.04 1.91 -1.19
C VAL A 404 5.93 1.43 -2.13
N LYS A 405 4.67 1.70 -1.82
CA LYS A 405 3.55 1.17 -2.62
C LYS A 405 3.45 1.82 -4.00
N ASN A 406 3.67 3.13 -4.09
CA ASN A 406 3.62 3.87 -5.35
C ASN A 406 4.73 3.41 -6.32
N GLN A 407 5.89 2.97 -5.79
CA GLN A 407 6.94 2.37 -6.61
C GLN A 407 6.50 1.05 -7.24
N LEU A 408 5.90 0.15 -6.44
CA LEU A 408 5.50 -1.17 -6.92
C LEU A 408 4.40 -1.12 -8.00
N LEU A 409 3.39 -0.26 -7.83
CA LEU A 409 2.28 -0.15 -8.79
C LEU A 409 2.74 0.39 -10.15
N LEU A 410 3.63 1.37 -10.14
CA LEU A 410 4.12 2.03 -11.33
C LEU A 410 5.08 1.16 -12.15
N VAL A 411 5.97 0.43 -11.46
CA VAL A 411 6.83 -0.60 -12.06
C VAL A 411 5.98 -1.62 -12.82
N ASN A 412 4.88 -2.07 -12.21
CA ASN A 412 3.98 -3.08 -12.76
C ASN A 412 3.29 -2.60 -14.05
N PHE A 413 2.84 -1.35 -14.11
CA PHE A 413 2.20 -0.78 -15.30
C PHE A 413 3.18 -0.71 -16.48
N LEU A 414 4.37 -0.16 -16.28
CA LEU A 414 5.35 0.05 -17.35
C LEU A 414 5.82 -1.28 -17.95
N GLY A 415 6.05 -2.30 -17.12
CA GLY A 415 6.45 -3.63 -17.58
C GLY A 415 5.40 -4.33 -18.44
N SER A 416 4.10 -4.18 -18.11
CA SER A 416 3.02 -4.80 -18.90
C SER A 416 2.82 -4.14 -20.26
N VAL A 417 2.96 -2.82 -20.34
CA VAL A 417 2.76 -2.06 -21.60
C VAL A 417 3.89 -2.34 -22.59
N ASP A 418 5.14 -2.29 -22.12
CA ASP A 418 6.32 -2.54 -22.96
C ASP A 418 6.29 -3.95 -23.58
N TYR A 419 5.91 -4.95 -22.78
CA TYR A 419 5.82 -6.34 -23.25
C TYR A 419 4.82 -6.53 -24.40
N ILE A 420 3.61 -5.98 -24.27
CA ILE A 420 2.55 -6.14 -25.28
C ILE A 420 2.89 -5.36 -26.56
N MET A 421 3.45 -4.16 -26.41
CA MET A 421 3.94 -3.37 -27.54
C MET A 421 5.05 -4.08 -28.30
N SER A 422 6.06 -4.60 -27.60
CA SER A 422 7.20 -5.30 -28.22
C SER A 422 6.78 -6.62 -28.86
N GLY A 423 5.89 -7.38 -28.20
CA GLY A 423 5.40 -8.66 -28.68
C GLY A 423 4.55 -8.54 -29.95
N ILE A 424 3.69 -7.52 -30.02
CA ILE A 424 2.98 -7.16 -31.24
C ILE A 424 4.01 -6.70 -32.28
N SER A 425 4.77 -5.62 -32.07
CA SER A 425 5.71 -5.11 -33.08
C SER A 425 6.61 -6.16 -33.75
N LYS A 426 7.09 -7.17 -33.03
CA LYS A 426 7.91 -8.27 -33.59
C LYS A 426 7.15 -9.21 -34.52
N SER A 427 5.83 -9.35 -34.38
CA SER A 427 5.02 -10.20 -35.26
C SER A 427 4.75 -9.57 -36.62
N ILE A 428 5.03 -8.28 -36.81
CA ILE A 428 4.99 -7.59 -38.12
C ILE A 428 5.99 -8.22 -39.09
N GLU A 429 7.14 -8.66 -38.59
CA GLU A 429 8.24 -9.18 -39.42
C GLU A 429 8.02 -10.65 -39.85
N ILE A 430 6.97 -11.31 -39.35
CA ILE A 430 6.69 -12.73 -39.63
C ILE A 430 5.93 -12.84 -40.96
N GLN A 431 6.61 -13.34 -42.00
CA GLN A 431 6.03 -13.55 -43.32
C GLN A 431 5.26 -14.88 -43.48
N ASP A 432 5.53 -15.88 -42.63
CA ASP A 432 4.83 -17.17 -42.67
C ASP A 432 3.48 -17.11 -41.94
N GLY A 433 2.38 -17.37 -42.65
CA GLY A 433 1.03 -17.35 -42.09
C GLY A 433 0.78 -18.38 -40.97
N ALA A 434 1.45 -19.53 -41.01
CA ALA A 434 1.34 -20.54 -39.95
C ALA A 434 2.02 -20.06 -38.66
N GLN A 435 3.23 -19.51 -38.80
CA GLN A 435 3.98 -18.91 -37.69
C GLN A 435 3.30 -17.63 -37.16
N LEU A 436 2.70 -16.82 -38.03
CA LEU A 436 1.94 -15.63 -37.66
C LEU A 436 0.70 -16.02 -36.84
N ASN A 437 -0.07 -17.02 -37.27
CA ASN A 437 -1.22 -17.53 -36.51
C ASN A 437 -0.78 -18.11 -35.16
N ALA A 438 0.29 -18.92 -35.14
CA ALA A 438 0.84 -19.49 -33.91
C ALA A 438 1.31 -18.42 -32.91
N THR A 439 1.81 -17.28 -33.39
CA THR A 439 2.32 -16.18 -32.55
C THR A 439 1.22 -15.19 -32.16
N MET A 440 0.38 -14.75 -33.11
CA MET A 440 -0.66 -13.73 -32.90
C MET A 440 -1.87 -14.26 -32.15
N ARG A 441 -2.29 -15.51 -32.38
CA ARG A 441 -3.47 -16.08 -31.71
C ARG A 441 -3.38 -16.01 -30.17
N PRO A 442 -2.29 -16.46 -29.54
CA PRO A 442 -2.18 -16.36 -28.08
C PRO A 442 -1.98 -14.92 -27.60
N LEU A 443 -1.24 -14.07 -28.32
CA LEU A 443 -1.07 -12.65 -27.97
C LEU A 443 -2.39 -11.86 -27.99
N LEU A 444 -3.23 -12.08 -29.01
CA LEU A 444 -4.52 -11.39 -29.13
C LEU A 444 -5.51 -11.88 -28.09
N LEU A 445 -5.57 -13.20 -27.82
CA LEU A 445 -6.43 -13.73 -26.76
C LEU A 445 -6.10 -13.14 -25.39
N GLN A 446 -4.80 -12.92 -25.12
CA GLN A 446 -4.33 -12.28 -23.90
C GLN A 446 -4.74 -10.79 -23.82
N ALA A 447 -4.79 -10.09 -24.95
CA ALA A 447 -5.35 -8.75 -25.05
C ALA A 447 -6.89 -8.72 -25.11
N GLY A 448 -7.58 -9.85 -24.87
CA GLY A 448 -9.04 -9.95 -24.91
C GLY A 448 -9.65 -9.89 -26.33
N LEU A 449 -8.85 -10.13 -27.36
CA LEU A 449 -9.25 -10.13 -28.76
C LEU A 449 -9.22 -11.55 -29.34
N SER A 450 -10.18 -11.89 -30.20
CA SER A 450 -10.15 -13.19 -30.90
C SER A 450 -9.48 -13.04 -32.27
N PHE A 451 -8.38 -13.77 -32.48
CA PHE A 451 -7.67 -13.79 -33.77
C PHE A 451 -8.61 -14.15 -34.93
N ASP A 452 -9.50 -15.12 -34.76
CA ASP A 452 -10.46 -15.51 -35.80
C ASP A 452 -11.38 -14.35 -36.22
N ARG A 453 -11.82 -13.53 -35.25
CA ARG A 453 -12.66 -12.36 -35.53
C ARG A 453 -11.88 -11.25 -36.21
N GLU A 454 -10.67 -10.96 -35.74
CA GLU A 454 -9.83 -9.94 -36.35
C GLU A 454 -9.34 -10.36 -37.74
N TYR A 455 -9.03 -11.63 -37.95
CA TYR A 455 -8.66 -12.17 -39.26
C TYR A 455 -9.84 -12.18 -40.23
N SER A 456 -11.06 -12.46 -39.75
CA SER A 456 -12.28 -12.29 -40.56
C SER A 456 -12.46 -10.84 -40.99
N ARG A 457 -12.21 -9.87 -40.08
CA ARG A 457 -12.23 -8.44 -40.44
C ARG A 457 -11.18 -8.07 -41.48
N LEU A 458 -9.99 -8.67 -41.45
CA LEU A 458 -9.00 -8.49 -42.52
C LEU A 458 -9.58 -8.96 -43.86
N HIS A 459 -10.19 -10.14 -43.88
CA HIS A 459 -10.80 -10.69 -45.09
C HIS A 459 -11.96 -9.81 -45.61
N ASP A 460 -12.77 -9.26 -44.71
CA ASP A 460 -13.84 -8.30 -45.04
C ASP A 460 -13.25 -7.00 -45.62
N MET A 461 -12.16 -6.48 -45.06
CA MET A 461 -11.47 -5.29 -45.59
C MET A 461 -10.84 -5.56 -46.97
N ILE A 462 -10.26 -6.74 -47.18
CA ILE A 462 -9.72 -7.15 -48.49
C ILE A 462 -10.87 -7.23 -49.49
N SER A 463 -11.90 -8.02 -49.21
CA SER A 463 -13.02 -8.26 -50.15
C SER A 463 -13.80 -6.99 -50.50
N SER A 464 -14.10 -6.12 -49.52
CA SER A 464 -14.81 -4.86 -49.75
C SER A 464 -14.03 -3.90 -50.65
N ASN A 465 -12.72 -3.77 -50.44
CA ASN A 465 -11.88 -2.88 -51.25
C ASN A 465 -11.49 -3.49 -52.61
N PHE A 466 -11.38 -4.82 -52.73
CA PHE A 466 -11.08 -5.49 -54.00
C PHE A 466 -12.20 -5.34 -55.04
N SER A 467 -13.46 -5.25 -54.60
CA SER A 467 -14.62 -5.10 -55.50
C SER A 467 -14.53 -3.87 -56.42
N GLN A 468 -13.76 -2.85 -56.04
CA GLN A 468 -13.50 -1.64 -56.83
C GLN A 468 -12.43 -1.83 -57.91
N TYR A 469 -11.65 -2.92 -57.90
CA TYR A 469 -10.36 -3.00 -58.61
C TYR A 469 -10.13 -4.32 -59.37
N ASN A 470 -11.20 -4.96 -59.86
CA ASN A 470 -11.17 -6.25 -60.59
C ASN A 470 -10.33 -6.29 -61.88
N SER A 471 -9.66 -5.20 -62.30
CA SER A 471 -8.90 -5.11 -63.55
C SER A 471 -7.40 -4.85 -63.41
N LEU A 472 -6.82 -4.99 -62.21
CA LEU A 472 -5.40 -4.71 -61.95
C LEU A 472 -4.48 -5.94 -62.17
N SER A 473 -3.20 -5.68 -62.44
CA SER A 473 -2.17 -6.71 -62.59
C SER A 473 -1.90 -7.44 -61.26
N ASN A 474 -1.43 -8.69 -61.32
CA ASN A 474 -1.10 -9.51 -60.14
C ASN A 474 -0.11 -8.82 -59.19
N GLU A 475 0.83 -8.04 -59.72
CA GLU A 475 1.83 -7.31 -58.94
C GLU A 475 1.22 -6.13 -58.16
N THR A 476 0.20 -5.48 -58.74
CA THR A 476 -0.55 -4.40 -58.06
C THR A 476 -1.46 -4.98 -56.97
N ILE A 477 -2.01 -6.18 -57.20
CA ILE A 477 -2.83 -6.94 -56.25
C ILE A 477 -2.01 -7.31 -55.01
N THR A 478 -0.76 -7.76 -55.17
CA THR A 478 0.12 -8.10 -54.04
C THR A 478 0.49 -6.87 -53.21
N ALA A 479 0.88 -5.77 -53.84
CA ALA A 479 1.21 -4.52 -53.13
C ALA A 479 0.00 -3.95 -52.37
N PHE A 480 -1.19 -4.04 -52.97
CA PHE A 480 -2.43 -3.59 -52.34
C PHE A 480 -2.84 -4.47 -51.14
N THR A 481 -2.66 -5.79 -51.25
CA THR A 481 -2.93 -6.72 -50.16
C THR A 481 -1.99 -6.47 -48.99
N GLU A 482 -0.72 -6.16 -49.27
CA GLU A 482 0.27 -5.79 -48.25
C GLU A 482 -0.13 -4.49 -47.53
N GLU A 483 -0.56 -3.45 -48.26
CA GLU A 483 -1.04 -2.19 -47.69
C GLU A 483 -2.25 -2.40 -46.76
N ILE A 484 -3.26 -3.17 -47.20
CA ILE A 484 -4.43 -3.50 -46.36
C ILE A 484 -4.01 -4.28 -45.12
N THR A 485 -3.06 -5.21 -45.26
CA THR A 485 -2.56 -6.02 -44.14
C THR A 485 -1.83 -5.16 -43.11
N GLN A 486 -1.05 -4.17 -43.55
CA GLN A 486 -0.39 -3.22 -42.66
C GLN A 486 -1.40 -2.29 -41.94
N VAL A 487 -2.43 -1.81 -42.64
CA VAL A 487 -3.54 -1.05 -42.01
C VAL A 487 -4.26 -1.88 -40.96
N TRP A 488 -4.58 -3.13 -41.28
CA TRP A 488 -5.19 -4.08 -40.33
C TRP A 488 -4.32 -4.26 -39.09
N TYR A 489 -3.01 -4.39 -39.30
CA TYR A 489 -2.04 -4.56 -38.24
C TYR A 489 -2.07 -3.41 -37.24
N LEU A 490 -2.04 -2.16 -37.73
CA LEU A 490 -2.14 -0.96 -36.89
C LEU A 490 -3.45 -0.92 -36.10
N LYS A 491 -4.57 -1.35 -36.69
CA LYS A 491 -5.87 -1.41 -36.00
C LYS A 491 -5.90 -2.47 -34.91
N ILE A 492 -5.30 -3.63 -35.14
CA ILE A 492 -5.13 -4.66 -34.12
C ILE A 492 -4.26 -4.15 -32.98
N GLN A 493 -3.12 -3.57 -33.31
CA GLN A 493 -2.18 -3.06 -32.32
C GLN A 493 -2.85 -2.00 -31.43
N LEU A 494 -3.63 -1.09 -32.02
CA LEU A 494 -4.42 -0.14 -31.26
C LEU A 494 -5.44 -0.83 -30.34
N SER A 495 -6.18 -1.80 -30.88
CA SER A 495 -7.25 -2.49 -30.13
C SER A 495 -6.69 -3.32 -28.98
N ALA A 496 -5.53 -3.97 -29.18
CA ALA A 496 -4.83 -4.69 -28.14
C ALA A 496 -4.31 -3.74 -27.06
N THR A 497 -3.68 -2.63 -27.47
CA THR A 497 -3.21 -1.58 -26.54
C THR A 497 -4.35 -1.02 -25.71
N LEU A 498 -5.50 -0.74 -26.34
CA LEU A 498 -6.69 -0.22 -25.69
C LEU A 498 -7.28 -1.23 -24.70
N ASN A 499 -7.46 -2.50 -25.08
CA ASN A 499 -8.00 -3.51 -24.17
C ASN A 499 -7.08 -3.79 -22.99
N THR A 500 -5.76 -3.84 -23.22
CA THR A 500 -4.78 -3.93 -22.12
C THR A 500 -4.89 -2.73 -21.21
N TYR A 501 -4.94 -1.53 -21.78
CA TYR A 501 -5.12 -0.31 -21.01
C TYR A 501 -6.41 -0.39 -20.18
N LEU A 502 -7.52 -0.80 -20.78
CA LEU A 502 -8.81 -0.98 -20.12
C LEU A 502 -8.85 -2.08 -19.05
N THR A 503 -7.88 -3.02 -19.09
CA THR A 503 -7.72 -4.05 -18.05
C THR A 503 -7.10 -3.46 -16.78
N TYR A 504 -6.24 -2.45 -16.92
CA TYR A 504 -5.57 -1.79 -15.80
C TYR A 504 -6.24 -0.46 -15.40
N MET A 505 -6.96 0.17 -16.32
CA MET A 505 -7.54 1.52 -16.20
C MET A 505 -9.02 1.50 -16.62
N GLU A 506 -9.91 2.13 -15.86
CA GLU A 506 -11.34 2.17 -16.22
C GLU A 506 -11.61 3.04 -17.47
N ASN A 507 -12.65 2.74 -18.25
CA ASN A 507 -12.94 3.33 -19.58
C ASN A 507 -12.99 4.86 -19.60
N ASP A 508 -13.50 5.47 -18.54
CA ASP A 508 -13.62 6.91 -18.35
C ASP A 508 -12.28 7.62 -18.03
N THR A 509 -11.14 6.95 -18.25
CA THR A 509 -9.77 7.53 -18.23
C THR A 509 -9.34 8.14 -19.55
N ILE A 510 -10.01 7.79 -20.65
CA ILE A 510 -9.67 8.26 -21.98
C ILE A 510 -10.46 9.56 -22.25
N PRO A 511 -9.79 10.69 -22.56
CA PRO A 511 -10.48 11.92 -22.95
C PRO A 511 -11.45 11.65 -24.10
N GLU A 512 -12.63 12.27 -24.08
CA GLU A 512 -13.66 12.05 -25.12
C GLU A 512 -13.14 12.39 -26.52
N THR A 513 -12.26 13.39 -26.61
CA THR A 513 -11.50 13.74 -27.81
C THR A 513 -10.63 12.57 -28.29
N THR A 514 -9.85 11.95 -27.41
CA THR A 514 -9.03 10.76 -27.72
C THR A 514 -9.90 9.57 -28.08
N TYR A 515 -11.03 9.36 -27.41
CA TYR A 515 -11.96 8.27 -27.73
C TYR A 515 -12.56 8.42 -29.13
N SER A 516 -12.88 9.65 -29.53
CA SER A 516 -13.35 9.95 -30.89
C SER A 516 -12.28 9.64 -31.95
N ILE A 517 -11.01 9.93 -31.66
CA ILE A 517 -9.88 9.63 -32.53
C ILE A 517 -9.64 8.12 -32.61
N ILE A 518 -9.66 7.40 -31.47
CA ILE A 518 -9.57 5.93 -31.41
C ILE A 518 -10.67 5.30 -32.26
N ARG A 519 -11.92 5.74 -32.06
CA ARG A 519 -13.07 5.21 -32.81
C ARG A 519 -12.88 5.43 -34.30
N ARG A 520 -12.48 6.63 -34.71
CA ARG A 520 -12.22 6.97 -36.12
C ARG A 520 -11.09 6.12 -36.69
N TYR A 521 -10.01 5.93 -35.93
CA TYR A 521 -8.88 5.09 -36.32
C TYR A 521 -9.27 3.61 -36.48
N GLN A 522 -10.21 3.10 -35.69
CA GLN A 522 -10.71 1.73 -35.84
C GLN A 522 -11.68 1.59 -37.03
N THR A 523 -12.58 2.56 -37.25
CA THR A 523 -13.67 2.43 -38.23
C THR A 523 -13.31 2.93 -39.63
N ASP A 524 -12.52 3.98 -39.76
CA ASP A 524 -12.22 4.64 -41.04
C ASP A 524 -10.91 4.10 -41.62
N TYR A 525 -10.99 3.38 -42.76
CA TYR A 525 -9.82 2.82 -43.44
C TYR A 525 -8.87 3.91 -43.94
N ASN A 526 -9.40 4.99 -44.53
CA ASN A 526 -8.58 6.07 -45.08
C ASN A 526 -7.85 6.84 -43.98
N PHE A 527 -8.47 6.95 -42.80
CA PHE A 527 -7.86 7.63 -41.65
C PHE A 527 -6.59 6.91 -41.15
N THR A 528 -6.60 5.58 -41.11
CA THR A 528 -5.43 4.75 -40.77
C THR A 528 -4.42 4.69 -41.91
N LEU A 529 -4.90 4.62 -43.16
CA LEU A 529 -4.06 4.57 -44.34
C LEU A 529 -3.22 5.84 -44.51
N GLU A 530 -3.77 7.01 -44.17
CA GLU A 530 -3.03 8.27 -44.19
C GLU A 530 -1.85 8.25 -43.20
N ASP A 531 -2.03 7.62 -42.03
CA ASP A 531 -0.97 7.44 -41.04
C ASP A 531 0.12 6.51 -41.59
N LEU A 532 -0.28 5.39 -42.21
CA LEU A 532 0.64 4.45 -42.86
C LEU A 532 1.42 5.09 -44.01
N LYS A 533 0.75 5.85 -44.88
CA LYS A 533 1.39 6.59 -45.99
C LYS A 533 2.38 7.60 -45.46
N THR A 534 2.02 8.32 -44.39
CA THR A 534 2.93 9.24 -43.71
C THR A 534 4.16 8.50 -43.17
N ALA A 535 3.99 7.31 -42.59
CA ALA A 535 5.10 6.48 -42.14
C ALA A 535 6.02 6.04 -43.30
N MET A 536 5.47 5.72 -44.47
CA MET A 536 6.26 5.35 -45.66
C MET A 536 7.00 6.53 -46.29
N THR A 537 6.45 7.75 -46.22
CA THR A 537 7.05 8.94 -46.87
C THR A 537 8.03 9.70 -45.99
N THR A 538 8.01 9.48 -44.68
CA THR A 538 8.80 10.25 -43.71
C THR A 538 9.95 9.41 -43.18
N ASN A 539 11.15 9.99 -43.06
CA ASN A 539 12.31 9.35 -42.43
C ASN A 539 12.73 10.16 -41.19
N PRO A 540 12.55 9.64 -39.97
CA PRO A 540 12.07 8.29 -39.63
C PRO A 540 10.56 8.12 -39.86
N PRO A 541 10.07 6.87 -39.99
CA PRO A 541 8.65 6.60 -40.19
C PRO A 541 7.83 7.14 -39.01
N GLN A 542 6.86 8.00 -39.32
CA GLN A 542 5.99 8.63 -38.32
C GLN A 542 4.55 8.14 -38.46
N LEU A 543 3.94 7.77 -37.34
CA LEU A 543 2.50 7.52 -37.23
C LEU A 543 1.88 8.61 -36.35
N PRO A 544 1.69 9.84 -36.87
CA PRO A 544 1.29 10.99 -36.06
C PRO A 544 -0.02 10.76 -35.30
N ARG A 545 -1.02 10.10 -35.91
CA ARG A 545 -2.33 9.87 -35.29
C ARG A 545 -2.27 8.75 -34.26
N PHE A 546 -1.64 7.63 -34.61
CA PHE A 546 -1.40 6.54 -33.66
C PHE A 546 -0.55 7.01 -32.48
N GLY A 547 0.46 7.84 -32.73
CA GLY A 547 1.30 8.46 -31.72
C GLY A 547 0.56 9.37 -30.76
N GLN A 548 -0.36 10.18 -31.27
CA GLN A 548 -1.22 11.01 -30.44
C GLN A 548 -2.09 10.16 -29.51
N ILE A 549 -2.65 9.06 -30.03
CA ILE A 549 -3.45 8.12 -29.21
C ILE A 549 -2.57 7.48 -28.14
N GLN A 550 -1.38 6.98 -28.51
CA GLN A 550 -0.45 6.37 -27.55
C GLN A 550 0.00 7.38 -26.49
N GLU A 551 0.37 8.60 -26.89
CA GLU A 551 0.77 9.64 -25.95
C GLU A 551 -0.37 9.91 -24.96
N ALA A 552 -1.61 10.09 -25.42
CA ALA A 552 -2.76 10.32 -24.56
C ALA A 552 -3.08 9.13 -23.62
N LEU A 553 -2.87 7.89 -24.08
CA LEU A 553 -3.10 6.69 -23.25
C LEU A 553 -2.01 6.53 -22.18
N VAL A 554 -0.75 6.83 -22.51
CA VAL A 554 0.39 6.56 -21.61
C VAL A 554 0.77 7.79 -20.77
N GLU A 555 0.35 9.01 -21.15
CA GLU A 555 0.63 10.28 -20.44
C GLU A 555 0.32 10.22 -18.93
N PRO A 556 -0.85 9.74 -18.46
CA PRO A 556 -1.15 9.65 -17.03
C PRO A 556 -0.16 8.76 -16.27
N SER A 557 0.27 7.66 -16.90
CA SER A 557 1.19 6.71 -16.30
C SER A 557 2.65 7.18 -16.33
N ILE A 558 3.02 7.93 -17.37
CA ILE A 558 4.36 8.50 -17.53
C ILE A 558 4.60 9.65 -16.56
N GLY A 559 3.56 10.45 -16.27
CA GLY A 559 3.62 11.45 -15.22
C GLY A 559 4.13 10.85 -13.91
N ASN A 560 3.61 9.68 -13.52
CA ASN A 560 4.06 8.94 -12.35
C ASN A 560 5.45 8.31 -12.53
N ALA A 561 5.74 7.75 -13.72
CA ALA A 561 7.04 7.15 -14.09
C ALA A 561 8.22 8.09 -13.82
N ARG A 562 8.04 9.39 -14.12
CA ARG A 562 9.07 10.42 -13.92
C ARG A 562 9.51 10.57 -12.46
N TYR A 563 8.63 10.27 -11.51
CA TYR A 563 8.92 10.43 -10.09
C TYR A 563 9.40 9.15 -9.42
N ILE A 564 9.51 8.02 -10.14
CA ILE A 564 9.84 6.71 -9.54
C ILE A 564 11.17 6.74 -8.78
N MET A 565 12.15 7.48 -9.28
CA MET A 565 13.47 7.62 -8.67
C MET A 565 13.45 8.50 -7.43
N ALA A 566 12.66 9.57 -7.46
CA ALA A 566 12.42 10.38 -6.27
C ALA A 566 11.70 9.56 -5.20
N MET A 567 10.74 8.71 -5.58
CA MET A 567 10.09 7.80 -4.65
C MET A 567 11.12 6.83 -4.05
N CYS A 568 11.92 6.13 -4.87
CA CYS A 568 12.93 5.19 -4.35
C CYS A 568 13.95 5.90 -3.43
N GLY A 569 14.44 7.07 -3.84
CA GLY A 569 15.36 7.86 -3.03
C GLY A 569 14.74 8.33 -1.71
N THR A 570 13.48 8.76 -1.72
CA THR A 570 12.76 9.10 -0.48
C THR A 570 12.56 7.89 0.43
N THR A 571 12.37 6.67 -0.10
CA THR A 571 12.34 5.45 0.73
C THR A 571 13.63 5.27 1.51
N PHE A 572 14.80 5.43 0.89
CA PHE A 572 16.08 5.35 1.61
C PHE A 572 16.26 6.46 2.64
N ILE A 573 15.86 7.69 2.31
CA ILE A 573 15.91 8.84 3.23
C ILE A 573 15.02 8.60 4.46
N PHE A 574 13.80 8.11 4.23
CA PHE A 574 12.88 7.78 5.33
C PHE A 574 13.39 6.59 6.14
N LEU A 575 13.97 5.58 5.51
CA LEU A 575 14.54 4.44 6.22
C LEU A 575 15.75 4.85 7.09
N ALA A 576 16.62 5.73 6.59
CA ALA A 576 17.71 6.30 7.36
C ALA A 576 17.19 7.14 8.54
N SER A 577 16.14 7.92 8.31
CA SER A 577 15.46 8.71 9.33
C SER A 577 14.85 7.82 10.41
N LEU A 578 14.14 6.75 10.01
CA LEU A 578 13.54 5.77 10.90
C LEU A 578 14.59 5.12 11.78
N ASN A 579 15.74 4.73 11.23
CA ASN A 579 16.85 4.16 12.00
C ASN A 579 17.40 5.12 13.06
N ILE A 580 17.62 6.41 12.72
CA ILE A 580 18.09 7.42 13.69
C ILE A 580 17.09 7.61 14.82
N ILE A 581 15.81 7.67 14.46
CA ILE A 581 14.74 7.89 15.43
C ILE A 581 14.61 6.67 16.33
N GLN A 582 14.65 5.45 15.79
CA GLN A 582 14.54 4.21 16.54
C GLN A 582 15.69 4.05 17.54
N ALA A 583 16.93 4.22 17.10
CA ALA A 583 18.11 4.14 17.95
C ALA A 583 19.10 5.24 17.58
N TRP A 584 19.50 6.04 18.57
CA TRP A 584 20.65 6.92 18.36
C TRP A 584 21.87 6.05 18.02
N PRO A 585 22.56 6.30 16.90
CA PRO A 585 23.73 5.50 16.53
C PRO A 585 24.78 5.61 17.64
N ARG A 586 25.16 4.47 18.22
CA ARG A 586 26.14 4.42 19.32
C ARG A 586 27.57 4.27 18.82
N ASP A 587 27.72 3.72 17.63
CA ASP A 587 29.00 3.37 17.03
C ASP A 587 29.17 4.08 15.69
N ARG A 588 30.43 4.33 15.30
CA ARG A 588 30.81 4.90 14.01
C ARG A 588 30.30 4.05 12.84
N PHE A 589 30.21 2.72 13.00
CA PHE A 589 29.68 1.82 11.97
C PHE A 589 28.16 2.00 11.77
N HIS A 590 27.41 2.25 12.84
CA HIS A 590 25.98 2.59 12.73
C HIS A 590 25.78 3.96 12.08
N TRP A 591 26.61 4.95 12.42
CA TRP A 591 26.59 6.26 11.74
C TRP A 591 26.92 6.13 10.25
N ALA A 592 27.91 5.31 9.90
CA ALA A 592 28.28 5.05 8.52
C ALA A 592 27.13 4.39 7.73
N SER A 593 26.39 3.45 8.32
CA SER A 593 25.22 2.81 7.68
C SER A 593 24.06 3.80 7.48
N VAL A 594 23.78 4.64 8.48
CA VAL A 594 22.77 5.70 8.33
C VAL A 594 23.15 6.71 7.24
N LEU A 595 24.42 7.13 7.23
CA LEU A 595 24.92 8.10 6.24
C LEU A 595 24.96 7.50 4.83
N SER A 596 25.29 6.22 4.68
CA SER A 596 25.26 5.54 3.38
C SER A 596 23.83 5.49 2.84
N ARG A 597 22.83 5.17 3.67
CA ARG A 597 21.41 5.19 3.28
C ARG A 597 20.95 6.59 2.84
N TYR A 598 21.31 7.66 3.55
CA TYR A 598 21.02 9.03 3.09
C TYR A 598 21.71 9.37 1.78
N THR A 599 22.98 8.98 1.63
CA THR A 599 23.77 9.26 0.43
C THR A 599 23.15 8.55 -0.77
N MET A 600 22.81 7.26 -0.64
CA MET A 600 22.09 6.50 -1.67
C MET A 600 20.75 7.14 -2.00
N GLY A 601 19.97 7.53 -0.98
CA GLY A 601 18.70 8.22 -1.17
C GLY A 601 18.83 9.53 -1.95
N ILE A 602 19.81 10.37 -1.60
CA ILE A 602 20.10 11.62 -2.32
C ILE A 602 20.55 11.32 -3.75
N CYS A 603 21.46 10.37 -3.97
CA CYS A 603 21.87 9.96 -5.31
C CYS A 603 20.68 9.53 -6.19
N MET A 604 19.75 8.75 -5.63
CA MET A 604 18.54 8.34 -6.33
C MET A 604 17.57 9.50 -6.59
N VAL A 605 17.41 10.44 -5.65
CA VAL A 605 16.62 11.66 -5.89
C VAL A 605 17.26 12.55 -6.96
N LEU A 606 18.59 12.67 -6.99
CA LEU A 606 19.31 13.45 -8.01
C LEU A 606 19.12 12.88 -9.42
N LEU A 607 18.81 11.60 -9.56
CA LEU A 607 18.43 11.02 -10.86
C LEU A 607 17.11 11.59 -11.41
N LEU A 608 16.34 12.34 -10.62
CA LEU A 608 15.22 13.15 -11.14
C LEU A 608 15.71 14.25 -12.10
N PHE A 609 16.98 14.66 -12.05
CA PHE A 609 17.55 15.55 -13.06
C PHE A 609 17.58 14.93 -14.47
N LEU A 610 17.43 13.61 -14.61
CA LEU A 610 17.18 12.98 -15.91
C LEU A 610 15.87 13.45 -16.57
N ASN A 611 14.95 14.04 -15.79
CA ASN A 611 13.74 14.66 -16.30
C ASN A 611 14.02 16.03 -16.98
N LEU A 612 15.21 16.60 -16.82
CA LEU A 612 15.60 17.82 -17.52
C LEU A 612 15.90 17.49 -18.99
N GLY A 613 15.06 17.97 -19.89
CA GLY A 613 15.24 17.85 -21.32
C GLY A 613 14.32 18.82 -22.07
N PRO A 614 14.76 19.33 -23.24
CA PRO A 614 13.95 20.26 -24.04
C PRO A 614 12.69 19.61 -24.61
N VAL A 615 12.68 18.28 -24.76
CA VAL A 615 11.52 17.51 -25.22
C VAL A 615 10.97 16.66 -24.08
N GLN A 616 9.75 16.97 -23.66
CA GLN A 616 9.02 16.34 -22.55
C GLN A 616 7.96 15.32 -23.01
N SER A 617 7.90 15.02 -24.31
CA SER A 617 7.04 13.97 -24.87
C SER A 617 7.74 12.61 -24.80
N TYR A 618 6.97 11.57 -24.49
CA TYR A 618 7.49 10.20 -24.49
C TYR A 618 7.66 9.67 -25.90
N VAL A 619 6.64 9.90 -26.73
CA VAL A 619 6.65 9.53 -28.14
C VAL A 619 7.50 10.56 -28.89
N GLY A 620 8.51 10.06 -29.60
CA GLY A 620 9.34 10.88 -30.48
C GLY A 620 9.54 10.14 -31.79
N TRP A 621 9.29 10.83 -32.90
CA TRP A 621 9.27 10.25 -34.24
C TRP A 621 10.49 10.61 -35.08
N ASN A 622 11.31 11.57 -34.62
CA ASN A 622 12.55 11.97 -35.27
C ASN A 622 13.77 11.58 -34.43
N ASP A 623 14.86 11.15 -35.07
CA ASP A 623 16.15 10.86 -34.39
C ASP A 623 16.68 12.08 -33.61
N GLN A 624 16.42 13.28 -34.14
CA GLN A 624 16.75 14.53 -33.46
C GLN A 624 15.87 14.79 -32.23
N GLN A 625 14.60 14.36 -32.25
CA GLN A 625 13.72 14.41 -31.08
C GLN A 625 14.13 13.33 -30.08
N LEU A 626 14.33 12.07 -30.52
CA LEU A 626 14.86 10.95 -29.72
C LEU A 626 16.12 11.33 -28.95
N SER A 627 17.10 11.91 -29.64
CA SER A 627 18.37 12.30 -29.04
C SER A 627 18.24 13.48 -28.07
N ARG A 628 17.23 14.35 -28.23
CA ARG A 628 16.95 15.50 -27.35
C ARG A 628 15.87 15.26 -26.30
N ARG A 629 15.28 14.05 -26.24
CA ARG A 629 14.34 13.65 -25.19
C ARG A 629 15.00 13.73 -23.82
N ALA A 630 14.19 14.03 -22.80
CA ALA A 630 14.62 13.91 -21.41
C ALA A 630 15.23 12.52 -21.17
N GLY A 631 16.33 12.47 -20.41
CA GLY A 631 17.07 11.24 -20.13
C GLY A 631 16.21 10.17 -19.46
N VAL A 632 15.16 10.55 -18.74
CA VAL A 632 14.20 9.63 -18.12
C VAL A 632 13.52 8.72 -19.13
N PHE A 633 13.16 9.22 -20.33
CA PHE A 633 12.51 8.40 -21.35
C PHE A 633 13.48 7.42 -21.99
N LYS A 634 14.71 7.84 -22.25
CA LYS A 634 15.76 6.95 -22.78
C LYS A 634 16.04 5.79 -21.82
N TRP A 635 15.96 6.07 -20.52
CA TRP A 635 16.17 5.08 -19.48
C TRP A 635 14.99 4.11 -19.32
N ILE A 636 13.75 4.59 -19.51
CA ILE A 636 12.54 3.74 -19.62
C ILE A 636 12.64 2.84 -20.85
N ASP A 637 12.95 3.41 -22.01
CA ASP A 637 13.08 2.67 -23.29
C ASP A 637 14.19 1.60 -23.20
N ALA A 638 15.24 1.84 -22.42
CA ALA A 638 16.31 0.87 -22.19
C ALA A 638 15.93 -0.27 -21.22
N THR A 639 14.71 -0.31 -20.69
CA THR A 639 14.24 -1.26 -19.65
C THR A 639 15.13 -1.29 -18.39
N CYS A 640 15.93 -0.24 -18.18
CA CYS A 640 16.94 -0.17 -17.12
C CYS A 640 16.39 0.35 -15.79
N VAL A 641 15.11 0.71 -15.73
CA VAL A 641 14.44 1.22 -14.53
C VAL A 641 14.52 0.25 -13.37
N LEU A 642 14.02 -0.97 -13.58
CA LEU A 642 14.00 -2.02 -12.57
C LEU A 642 15.41 -2.52 -12.18
N PRO A 643 16.31 -2.81 -13.13
CA PRO A 643 17.68 -3.21 -12.82
C PRO A 643 18.46 -2.18 -12.00
N THR A 644 18.34 -0.89 -12.32
CA THR A 644 19.04 0.16 -11.57
C THR A 644 18.50 0.31 -10.14
N LEU A 645 17.18 0.19 -9.95
CA LEU A 645 16.57 0.13 -8.61
C LEU A 645 17.08 -1.08 -7.83
N ALA A 646 17.02 -2.28 -8.42
CA ALA A 646 17.49 -3.51 -7.80
C ALA A 646 18.99 -3.42 -7.42
N LEU A 647 19.81 -2.84 -8.30
CA LEU A 647 21.22 -2.61 -8.06
C LEU A 647 21.45 -1.62 -6.90
N ALA A 648 20.68 -0.54 -6.81
CA ALA A 648 20.78 0.42 -5.71
C ALA A 648 20.49 -0.24 -4.35
N TYR A 649 19.43 -1.06 -4.27
CA TYR A 649 19.11 -1.84 -3.07
C TYR A 649 20.19 -2.88 -2.75
N ALA A 650 20.71 -3.58 -3.77
CA ALA A 650 21.78 -4.57 -3.59
C ALA A 650 23.09 -3.93 -3.09
N ILE A 651 23.49 -2.80 -3.67
CA ILE A 651 24.67 -2.05 -3.24
C ILE A 651 24.50 -1.60 -1.78
N GLN A 652 23.33 -1.04 -1.44
CA GLN A 652 23.06 -0.60 -0.06
C GLN A 652 23.13 -1.76 0.92
N PHE A 653 22.59 -2.93 0.56
CA PHE A 653 22.68 -4.16 1.35
C PHE A 653 24.13 -4.61 1.57
N ILE A 654 24.95 -4.62 0.51
CA ILE A 654 26.38 -5.00 0.59
C ILE A 654 27.12 -4.03 1.51
N ILE A 655 26.87 -2.72 1.40
CA ILE A 655 27.48 -1.71 2.27
C ILE A 655 27.11 -1.97 3.73
N ASP A 656 25.82 -2.15 4.04
CA ASP A 656 25.36 -2.38 5.41
C ASP A 656 25.94 -3.68 5.99
N THR A 657 25.97 -4.75 5.19
CA THR A 657 26.56 -6.04 5.61
C THR A 657 28.07 -5.92 5.88
N ALA A 658 28.80 -5.21 5.02
CA ALA A 658 30.23 -4.96 5.20
C ALA A 658 30.50 -4.15 6.46
N LEU A 659 29.66 -3.15 6.77
CA LEU A 659 29.76 -2.35 7.98
C LEU A 659 29.49 -3.17 9.25
N VAL A 660 28.50 -4.07 9.22
CA VAL A 660 28.23 -5.01 10.33
C VAL A 660 29.42 -5.93 10.54
N TYR A 661 29.98 -6.51 9.48
CA TYR A 661 31.15 -7.37 9.58
C TYR A 661 32.36 -6.62 10.15
N ALA A 662 32.60 -5.39 9.70
CA ALA A 662 33.65 -4.52 10.22
C ALA A 662 33.44 -4.18 11.72
N ALA A 663 32.20 -3.95 12.15
CA ALA A 663 31.86 -3.70 13.55
C ALA A 663 32.14 -4.93 14.44
N VAL A 664 31.77 -6.13 13.98
CA VAL A 664 32.06 -7.39 14.70
C VAL A 664 33.56 -7.64 14.78
N TRP A 665 34.28 -7.45 13.67
CA TRP A 665 35.74 -7.61 13.64
C TRP A 665 36.45 -6.64 14.60
N HIS A 666 36.04 -5.37 14.60
CA HIS A 666 36.57 -4.37 15.52
C HIS A 666 36.28 -4.71 17.00
N SER A 667 35.06 -5.17 17.29
CA SER A 667 34.65 -5.57 18.64
C SER A 667 35.47 -6.75 19.14
N ARG A 668 35.68 -7.78 18.31
CA ARG A 668 36.54 -8.93 18.64
C ARG A 668 37.98 -8.50 18.93
N LYS A 669 38.56 -7.65 18.09
CA LYS A 669 39.92 -7.13 18.30
C LYS A 669 40.05 -6.37 19.62
N SER A 670 39.07 -5.52 19.94
CA SER A 670 39.06 -4.80 21.21
C SER A 670 38.92 -5.71 22.42
N SER A 671 38.18 -6.82 22.32
CA SER A 671 38.07 -7.79 23.42
C SER A 671 39.37 -8.57 23.65
N THR A 672 40.10 -8.92 22.58
CA THR A 672 41.38 -9.62 22.68
C THR A 672 42.52 -8.73 23.18
N GLU A 673 42.44 -7.41 22.99
CA GLU A 673 43.41 -6.45 23.54
C GLU A 673 43.14 -6.11 25.01
N ALA A 674 41.94 -6.41 25.51
CA ALA A 674 41.52 -6.15 26.89
C ALA A 674 41.73 -7.34 27.85
N THR A 675 41.96 -8.54 27.31
CA THR A 675 42.38 -9.76 28.03
C THR A 675 43.89 -9.89 28.00
#